data_AF-A0A968L9C3-F1
#
_entry.id   AF-A0A968L9C3-F1
#
_cell.length_a   1.000
_cell.length_b   1.000
_cell.length_c   1.000
_cell.angle_alpha   90.00
_cell.angle_beta   90.00
_cell.angle_gamma   90.00
#
_symmetry.space_group_name_H-M   'P 1'
#
loop_
_entity.id
_entity.type
_entity.pdbx_description
1 polymer ?
#
loop_
_entity_poly.entity_id
_entity_poly.type
_entity_poly.pdbx_seq_one_letter_code
_entity_poly.pdbx_strand_id
1 'polypeptide(L)'
;MWFLIVLLSAVCLLAPVSVRADLPFSVALYYAPYPPLFELQAFDLVVVEPDAAGVAPSSYRSARSELFAYISVGEIDPNRSYYRQLNPVWLIGDNQAWKSKLVDLADPAWRAFFLDQVVEPLWAAGYRGFFLDTLDSYQLVQDKQRHPALQAGLAEVIRSIKQRHPEARLILNRGFEILDQVKELAFAVAAESLFQNFDPSSGAYGEVKETDRQWLLNRFAEVRRAGLPVIAIDYVAPKDRELARKTAEKIRSLGFIPWVTDKDLASLGVGAVEVQPRMILGLYDGNEGSDPVYTNLQRFAVMPLNYLGYQVELHDLRQPLPAGILRGRYAGIVLWPYSDQSGIRQKLPDWLRQQHAAGVPFAFLDRFGFPYQQLAREFNGTAGSAASVGSQELRIIHQTNVVGFEKAPLPRRDLLVPLRFKDSDAQLTLRDGKGLVSEAVAFTPWGGYALEPFSVNELLDEQARWVIDPFAFFGKALRIVGLPAPDVTTENGVRLLLAHIDADGFESMVERPGGPLGVTELRERILKKYRIPTTYSIITSTLGDRGVVQNQAQFYRNEAREVFKLPWVEAGSHTFSHPFYWQDTEQARQGYDARYLPIPGYSFDLTAEIPDSADFINKNLLPPGKKTKLLQWSGDCTPGPDALAATYAAGLGNINGGYTLITRSNKSITSVAPLGVSKGGWFQVFAPNKNENVYTNEWTGPFYGYRRVIETFELTDTPRRLKPINIYYHTYSVTKEAGRRALEEVYDWALAQQPHAAFTSDYVNKVLDFNRTVVARSGVGWLIRNKGDLRQLRLPISIGYPDLIASRNVLGFSEHNDQRYIHLGPGGEAYLQLSKAPPAIPWLASLPARIEQFKRTSDGMELTLTAHQDGTIRFGNAAGCRLLSSGKPLPVTREGMLLAAPITSGTYAVTLVCR
;
A
#
# COMPACT_ATOMS: atom_id res chain seq x y z
N MET A 1 -55.52 -55.63 -9.24
CA MET A 1 -55.81 -54.34 -8.59
C MET A 1 -54.49 -53.74 -8.09
N TRP A 2 -53.45 -53.41 -8.88
CA TRP A 2 -53.28 -52.82 -10.23
C TRP A 2 -53.99 -51.47 -10.41
N PHE A 3 -53.15 -50.44 -10.60
CA PHE A 3 -53.44 -49.05 -11.03
C PHE A 3 -54.27 -48.16 -10.09
N LEU A 4 -53.63 -47.33 -9.24
CA LEU A 4 -53.98 -45.89 -9.08
C LEU A 4 -53.12 -45.05 -8.08
N ILE A 5 -51.80 -45.21 -7.92
CA ILE A 5 -51.02 -44.26 -7.08
C ILE A 5 -49.64 -43.98 -7.70
N VAL A 6 -49.59 -43.25 -8.83
CA VAL A 6 -48.33 -42.75 -9.43
C VAL A 6 -48.46 -41.29 -9.94
N LEU A 7 -49.53 -40.56 -9.63
CA LEU A 7 -49.74 -39.22 -10.21
C LEU A 7 -50.05 -38.15 -9.14
N LEU A 8 -49.14 -37.96 -8.18
CA LEU A 8 -49.21 -36.85 -7.21
C LEU A 8 -47.86 -36.55 -6.53
N SER A 9 -46.79 -36.38 -7.32
CA SER A 9 -45.51 -35.83 -6.81
C SER A 9 -44.59 -35.36 -7.95
N ALA A 10 -45.13 -34.54 -8.86
CA ALA A 10 -44.36 -33.84 -9.88
C ALA A 10 -44.87 -32.41 -10.09
N VAL A 11 -44.76 -31.58 -9.04
CA VAL A 11 -44.68 -30.13 -9.19
C VAL A 11 -43.44 -29.69 -8.42
N CYS A 12 -42.27 -29.90 -9.03
CA CYS A 12 -41.07 -29.21 -8.63
C CYS A 12 -41.31 -27.72 -8.86
N LEU A 13 -41.43 -26.97 -7.76
CA LEU A 13 -41.18 -25.53 -7.75
C LEU A 13 -39.71 -25.32 -8.16
N LEU A 14 -39.49 -25.24 -9.47
CA LEU A 14 -38.28 -24.63 -10.03
C LEU A 14 -38.36 -23.15 -9.71
N ALA A 15 -37.88 -22.77 -8.53
CA ALA A 15 -37.41 -21.41 -8.34
C ALA A 15 -36.37 -21.15 -9.44
N PRO A 16 -36.47 -20.07 -10.22
CA PRO A 16 -35.42 -19.73 -11.16
C PRO A 16 -34.16 -19.54 -10.34
N VAL A 17 -33.17 -20.42 -10.55
CA VAL A 17 -31.79 -20.13 -10.16
C VAL A 17 -31.45 -18.88 -10.96
N SER A 18 -31.55 -17.72 -10.33
CA SER A 18 -31.01 -16.48 -10.86
C SER A 18 -29.51 -16.69 -10.94
N VAL A 19 -29.04 -17.17 -12.10
CA VAL A 19 -27.64 -17.05 -12.48
C VAL A 19 -27.34 -15.56 -12.37
N ARG A 20 -26.62 -15.17 -11.31
CA ARG A 20 -26.11 -13.80 -11.19
C ARG A 20 -25.34 -13.55 -12.47
N ALA A 21 -25.81 -12.61 -13.29
CA ALA A 21 -25.08 -12.20 -14.47
C ALA A 21 -23.73 -11.65 -14.00
N ASP A 22 -22.64 -12.26 -14.42
CA ASP A 22 -21.32 -11.69 -14.21
C ASP A 22 -21.28 -10.33 -14.92
N LEU A 23 -21.05 -9.26 -14.15
CA LEU A 23 -20.93 -7.93 -14.72
C LEU A 23 -19.69 -7.88 -15.62
N PRO A 24 -19.76 -7.23 -16.80
CA PRO A 24 -18.67 -7.28 -17.77
C PRO A 24 -17.42 -6.54 -17.30
N PHE A 25 -17.57 -5.58 -16.38
CA PHE A 25 -16.50 -4.82 -15.75
C PHE A 25 -16.99 -4.10 -14.49
N SER A 26 -16.05 -3.55 -13.73
CA SER A 26 -16.25 -2.64 -12.61
C SER A 26 -15.87 -1.20 -13.00
N VAL A 27 -16.58 -0.21 -12.46
CA VAL A 27 -16.36 1.21 -12.76
C VAL A 27 -16.25 2.03 -11.48
N ALA A 28 -15.45 3.09 -11.53
CA ALA A 28 -15.44 4.19 -10.57
C ALA A 28 -15.47 5.54 -11.28
N LEU A 29 -16.13 6.53 -10.70
CA LEU A 29 -16.09 7.93 -11.13
C LEU A 29 -15.54 8.76 -9.97
N TYR A 30 -14.50 9.56 -10.22
CA TYR A 30 -13.84 10.39 -9.21
C TYR A 30 -13.37 11.74 -9.79
N TYR A 31 -14.02 12.85 -9.41
CA TYR A 31 -13.79 14.19 -9.99
C TYR A 31 -13.11 15.18 -9.04
N ALA A 32 -12.86 14.80 -7.78
CA ALA A 32 -12.16 15.68 -6.85
C ALA A 32 -10.67 15.86 -7.21
N PRO A 33 -10.06 16.99 -6.81
CA PRO A 33 -8.62 17.18 -6.92
C PRO A 33 -7.86 16.07 -6.19
N TYR A 34 -6.75 15.59 -6.77
CA TYR A 34 -5.90 14.53 -6.21
C TYR A 34 -6.59 13.15 -6.08
N PRO A 35 -6.96 12.51 -7.19
CA PRO A 35 -7.53 11.17 -7.17
C PRO A 35 -6.58 10.16 -6.51
N PRO A 36 -7.11 9.23 -5.68
CA PRO A 36 -6.32 8.16 -5.06
C PRO A 36 -5.99 7.08 -6.11
N LEU A 37 -5.02 7.37 -6.98
CA LEU A 37 -4.73 6.58 -8.19
C LEU A 37 -4.36 5.13 -7.89
N PHE A 38 -3.75 4.83 -6.74
CA PHE A 38 -3.46 3.44 -6.39
C PHE A 38 -4.73 2.67 -6.07
N GLU A 39 -5.60 3.21 -5.20
CA GLU A 39 -6.88 2.61 -4.84
C GLU A 39 -7.80 2.42 -6.04
N LEU A 40 -7.78 3.37 -6.98
CA LEU A 40 -8.59 3.32 -8.20
C LEU A 40 -8.22 2.15 -9.13
N GLN A 41 -7.02 1.54 -8.99
CA GLN A 41 -6.65 0.31 -9.72
C GLN A 41 -7.55 -0.90 -9.37
N ALA A 42 -8.33 -0.82 -8.29
CA ALA A 42 -9.34 -1.84 -7.97
C ALA A 42 -10.45 -1.97 -9.01
N PHE A 43 -10.67 -0.95 -9.84
CA PHE A 43 -11.73 -0.90 -10.84
C PHE A 43 -11.17 -1.10 -12.24
N ASP A 44 -11.95 -1.71 -13.13
CA ASP A 44 -11.51 -1.94 -14.50
C ASP A 44 -11.50 -0.65 -15.31
N LEU A 45 -12.49 0.22 -15.09
CA LEU A 45 -12.62 1.52 -15.73
C LEU A 45 -12.75 2.62 -14.67
N VAL A 46 -12.02 3.71 -14.83
CA VAL A 46 -12.06 4.82 -13.89
C VAL A 46 -12.24 6.13 -14.63
N VAL A 47 -13.38 6.78 -14.46
CA VAL A 47 -13.63 8.11 -15.02
C VAL A 47 -13.09 9.17 -14.07
N VAL A 48 -12.25 10.05 -14.58
CA VAL A 48 -11.67 11.16 -13.82
C VAL A 48 -11.87 12.49 -14.52
N GLU A 49 -11.81 13.56 -13.74
CA GLU A 49 -11.59 14.90 -14.26
C GLU A 49 -10.17 14.98 -14.85
N PRO A 50 -10.00 15.13 -16.18
CA PRO A 50 -8.68 15.08 -16.80
C PRO A 50 -7.71 16.17 -16.34
N ASP A 51 -8.22 17.30 -15.86
CA ASP A 51 -7.40 18.41 -15.34
C ASP A 51 -6.93 18.18 -13.88
N ALA A 52 -7.29 17.05 -13.25
CA ALA A 52 -6.93 16.76 -11.88
C ALA A 52 -5.41 16.53 -11.69
N ALA A 53 -4.86 17.08 -10.62
CA ALA A 53 -3.43 17.02 -10.32
C ALA A 53 -2.92 15.56 -10.16
N GLY A 54 -1.76 15.29 -10.76
CA GLY A 54 -1.08 13.99 -10.69
C GLY A 54 -1.61 12.92 -11.64
N VAL A 55 -2.66 13.20 -12.41
CA VAL A 55 -3.21 12.26 -13.40
C VAL A 55 -2.30 12.18 -14.62
N ALA A 56 -1.76 10.99 -14.86
CA ALA A 56 -0.99 10.66 -16.06
C ALA A 56 -1.50 9.32 -16.63
N PRO A 57 -2.39 9.32 -17.65
CA PRO A 57 -3.05 8.11 -18.14
C PRO A 57 -2.09 7.01 -18.60
N SER A 58 -0.99 7.39 -19.24
CA SER A 58 0.04 6.46 -19.70
C SER A 58 0.76 5.74 -18.55
N SER A 59 0.98 6.43 -17.42
CA SER A 59 1.61 5.86 -16.23
C SER A 59 0.61 5.08 -15.35
N TYR A 60 -0.68 5.41 -15.45
CA TYR A 60 -1.75 4.71 -14.74
C TYR A 60 -2.14 3.39 -15.40
N ARG A 61 -2.24 3.35 -16.75
CA ARG A 61 -2.80 2.20 -17.46
C ARG A 61 -2.06 0.91 -17.10
N SER A 62 -2.82 -0.08 -16.66
CA SER A 62 -2.35 -1.44 -16.41
C SER A 62 -3.09 -2.43 -17.31
N ALA A 63 -2.75 -3.72 -17.22
CA ALA A 63 -3.50 -4.77 -17.92
C ALA A 63 -4.95 -4.95 -17.40
N ARG A 64 -5.30 -4.28 -16.28
CA ARG A 64 -6.56 -4.50 -15.53
C ARG A 64 -7.33 -3.24 -15.20
N SER A 65 -6.74 -2.05 -15.34
CA SER A 65 -7.38 -0.77 -15.01
C SER A 65 -6.92 0.32 -15.97
N GLU A 66 -7.83 1.22 -16.32
CA GLU A 66 -7.51 2.39 -17.13
C GLU A 66 -8.37 3.60 -16.79
N LEU A 67 -7.87 4.77 -17.19
CA LEU A 67 -8.58 6.02 -17.03
C LEU A 67 -9.42 6.35 -18.27
N PHE A 68 -10.62 6.86 -18.00
CA PHE A 68 -11.52 7.54 -18.92
C PHE A 68 -11.52 9.02 -18.58
N ALA A 69 -11.45 9.88 -19.59
CA ALA A 69 -11.59 11.32 -19.39
C ALA A 69 -13.07 11.69 -19.37
N TYR A 70 -13.49 12.41 -18.33
CA TYR A 70 -14.77 13.11 -18.33
C TYR A 70 -14.73 14.26 -19.36
N ILE A 71 -15.72 14.29 -20.26
CA ILE A 71 -15.92 15.40 -21.20
C ILE A 71 -17.40 15.76 -21.32
N SER A 72 -17.72 17.03 -21.08
CA SER A 72 -19.05 17.60 -21.28
C SER A 72 -19.22 17.99 -22.75
N VAL A 73 -20.19 17.40 -23.46
CA VAL A 73 -20.35 17.58 -24.92
C VAL A 73 -21.35 18.68 -25.25
N GLY A 74 -22.49 18.69 -24.56
CA GLY A 74 -23.60 19.62 -24.75
C GLY A 74 -23.51 20.89 -23.91
N GLU A 75 -22.52 20.98 -23.03
CA GLU A 75 -22.27 22.16 -22.19
C GLU A 75 -20.78 22.47 -22.08
N ILE A 76 -20.44 23.72 -21.76
CA ILE A 76 -19.08 24.12 -21.42
C ILE A 76 -19.04 24.87 -20.09
N ASP A 77 -18.11 24.48 -19.21
CA ASP A 77 -17.82 25.17 -17.95
C ASP A 77 -16.90 26.39 -18.24
N PRO A 78 -17.30 27.62 -17.83
CA PRO A 78 -16.49 28.82 -17.96
C PRO A 78 -15.07 28.75 -17.36
N ASN A 79 -14.81 27.82 -16.45
CA ASN A 79 -13.50 27.63 -15.81
C ASN A 79 -12.53 26.78 -16.65
N ARG A 80 -12.98 26.16 -17.75
CA ARG A 80 -12.11 25.37 -18.63
C ARG A 80 -11.04 26.23 -19.28
N SER A 81 -9.83 25.70 -19.39
CA SER A 81 -8.69 26.39 -20.00
C SER A 81 -8.97 26.82 -21.46
N TYR A 82 -9.70 25.99 -22.21
CA TYR A 82 -10.09 26.24 -23.59
C TYR A 82 -11.30 27.19 -23.74
N TYR A 83 -12.01 27.55 -22.65
CA TYR A 83 -13.16 28.46 -22.72
C TYR A 83 -12.81 29.82 -23.32
N ARG A 84 -11.59 30.33 -23.06
CA ARG A 84 -11.12 31.62 -23.59
C ARG A 84 -10.96 31.66 -25.11
N GLN A 85 -10.91 30.50 -25.76
CA GLN A 85 -10.75 30.36 -27.22
C GLN A 85 -12.10 30.19 -27.93
N LEU A 86 -13.20 30.16 -27.17
CA LEU A 86 -14.53 29.92 -27.68
C LEU A 86 -15.06 31.12 -28.47
N ASN A 87 -15.72 30.86 -29.61
CA ASN A 87 -16.49 31.88 -30.30
C ASN A 87 -17.87 32.03 -29.64
N PRO A 88 -18.24 33.22 -29.11
CA PRO A 88 -19.51 33.42 -28.41
C PRO A 88 -20.76 33.03 -29.20
N VAL A 89 -20.67 33.00 -30.54
CA VAL A 89 -21.79 32.58 -31.42
C VAL A 89 -22.23 31.13 -31.17
N TRP A 90 -21.36 30.28 -30.62
CA TRP A 90 -21.68 28.89 -30.31
C TRP A 90 -22.51 28.74 -29.03
N LEU A 91 -22.69 29.80 -28.23
CA LEU A 91 -23.45 29.72 -26.98
C LEU A 91 -24.94 29.98 -27.25
N ILE A 92 -25.78 29.00 -26.90
CA ILE A 92 -27.22 29.03 -27.18
C ILE A 92 -28.10 29.11 -25.93
N GLY A 93 -27.50 29.19 -24.75
CA GLY A 93 -28.20 29.38 -23.49
C GLY A 93 -27.34 29.10 -22.26
N ASP A 94 -28.00 29.10 -21.10
CA ASP A 94 -27.39 28.88 -19.78
C ASP A 94 -28.06 27.70 -19.08
N ASN A 95 -27.26 26.88 -18.39
CA ASN A 95 -27.77 25.94 -17.40
C ASN A 95 -27.52 26.50 -16.00
N GLN A 96 -28.55 27.13 -15.43
CA GLN A 96 -28.45 27.82 -14.13
C GLN A 96 -28.14 26.86 -12.97
N ALA A 97 -28.56 25.59 -13.05
CA ALA A 97 -28.32 24.61 -12.00
C ALA A 97 -26.83 24.28 -11.83
N TRP A 98 -26.08 24.26 -12.94
CA TRP A 98 -24.68 23.85 -12.99
C TRP A 98 -23.72 24.99 -13.37
N LYS A 99 -24.24 26.21 -13.59
CA LYS A 99 -23.47 27.41 -13.96
C LYS A 99 -22.63 27.25 -15.23
N SER A 100 -23.06 26.38 -16.14
CA SER A 100 -22.45 26.08 -17.42
C SER A 100 -23.21 26.75 -18.58
N LYS A 101 -22.59 26.81 -19.76
CA LYS A 101 -23.19 27.35 -20.99
C LYS A 101 -23.62 26.22 -21.92
N LEU A 102 -24.82 26.33 -22.49
CA LEU A 102 -25.30 25.42 -23.55
C LEU A 102 -24.61 25.77 -24.87
N VAL A 103 -24.16 24.76 -25.62
CA VAL A 103 -23.44 24.93 -26.90
C VAL A 103 -24.26 24.50 -28.10
N ASP A 104 -24.02 25.12 -29.25
CA ASP A 104 -24.68 24.79 -30.51
C ASP A 104 -24.06 23.57 -31.18
N LEU A 105 -24.58 22.39 -30.83
CA LEU A 105 -24.14 21.12 -31.43
C LEU A 105 -24.39 21.06 -32.95
N ALA A 106 -25.30 21.87 -33.48
CA ALA A 106 -25.59 21.92 -34.92
C ALA A 106 -24.54 22.72 -35.70
N ASP A 107 -23.76 23.59 -35.06
CA ASP A 107 -22.70 24.37 -35.71
C ASP A 107 -21.45 23.50 -35.98
N PRO A 108 -21.03 23.32 -37.25
CA PRO A 108 -19.84 22.53 -37.58
C PRO A 108 -18.54 23.12 -37.02
N ALA A 109 -18.44 24.44 -36.84
CA ALA A 109 -17.25 25.07 -36.30
C ALA A 109 -17.07 24.76 -34.80
N TRP A 110 -18.18 24.70 -34.04
CA TRP A 110 -18.14 24.20 -32.66
C TRP A 110 -17.67 22.75 -32.60
N ARG A 111 -18.24 21.87 -33.44
CA ARG A 111 -17.84 20.45 -33.45
C ARG A 111 -16.36 20.26 -33.77
N ALA A 112 -15.84 20.99 -34.75
CA ALA A 112 -14.41 20.97 -35.08
C ALA A 112 -13.56 21.45 -33.89
N PHE A 113 -13.93 22.58 -33.27
CA PHE A 113 -13.26 23.09 -32.08
C PHE A 113 -13.25 22.07 -30.93
N PHE A 114 -14.39 21.43 -30.64
CA PHE A 114 -14.50 20.43 -29.58
C PHE A 114 -13.55 19.25 -29.83
N LEU A 115 -13.52 18.72 -31.05
CA LEU A 115 -12.63 17.63 -31.40
C LEU A 115 -11.16 18.04 -31.27
N ASP A 116 -10.77 19.19 -31.83
CA ASP A 116 -9.38 19.63 -31.92
C ASP A 116 -8.81 20.14 -30.58
N GLN A 117 -9.62 20.81 -29.76
CA GLN A 117 -9.18 21.47 -28.52
C GLN A 117 -9.50 20.68 -27.26
N VAL A 118 -10.40 19.69 -27.32
CA VAL A 118 -10.77 18.86 -26.16
C VAL A 118 -10.36 17.40 -26.38
N VAL A 119 -10.79 16.77 -27.48
CA VAL A 119 -10.58 15.33 -27.68
C VAL A 119 -9.14 14.99 -28.04
N GLU A 120 -8.54 15.68 -29.03
CA GLU A 120 -7.17 15.39 -29.48
C GLU A 120 -6.12 15.56 -28.37
N PRO A 121 -6.12 16.63 -27.54
CA PRO A 121 -5.15 16.77 -26.46
C PRO A 121 -5.25 15.65 -25.42
N LEU A 122 -6.47 15.21 -25.08
CA LEU A 122 -6.68 14.11 -24.15
C LEU A 122 -6.24 12.77 -24.74
N TRP A 123 -6.49 12.55 -26.03
CA TRP A 123 -5.97 11.38 -26.73
C TRP A 123 -4.44 11.32 -26.73
N ALA A 124 -3.80 12.46 -27.02
CA ALA A 124 -2.35 12.63 -27.00
C ALA A 124 -1.76 12.40 -25.59
N ALA A 125 -2.48 12.80 -24.53
CA ALA A 125 -2.12 12.54 -23.14
C ALA A 125 -2.19 11.04 -22.75
N GLY A 126 -2.85 10.20 -23.56
CA GLY A 126 -2.88 8.74 -23.41
C GLY A 126 -4.24 8.13 -23.08
N TYR A 127 -5.30 8.95 -22.94
CA TYR A 127 -6.66 8.44 -22.78
C TYR A 127 -7.09 7.62 -24.01
N ARG A 128 -7.78 6.50 -23.78
CA ARG A 128 -8.44 5.70 -24.85
C ARG A 128 -9.92 5.46 -24.57
N GLY A 129 -10.43 6.09 -23.52
CA GLY A 129 -11.81 6.04 -23.09
C GLY A 129 -12.29 7.45 -22.75
N PHE A 130 -13.52 7.75 -23.14
CA PHE A 130 -14.17 9.04 -22.88
C PHE A 130 -15.55 8.80 -22.27
N PHE A 131 -15.86 9.50 -21.18
CA PHE A 131 -17.20 9.59 -20.62
C PHE A 131 -17.84 10.87 -21.14
N LEU A 132 -18.83 10.70 -22.01
CA LEU A 132 -19.51 11.80 -22.71
C LEU A 132 -20.73 12.21 -21.90
N ASP A 133 -20.65 13.39 -21.28
CA ASP A 133 -21.72 13.92 -20.45
C ASP A 133 -22.55 14.99 -21.17
N THR A 134 -23.66 15.37 -20.53
CA THR A 134 -24.60 16.43 -20.94
C THR A 134 -25.21 16.19 -22.33
N LEU A 135 -25.44 14.91 -22.66
CA LEU A 135 -25.99 14.47 -23.95
C LEU A 135 -27.47 14.82 -24.13
N ASP A 136 -28.15 15.22 -23.07
CA ASP A 136 -29.55 15.62 -23.01
C ASP A 136 -29.73 17.13 -22.74
N SER A 137 -28.66 17.91 -22.55
CA SER A 137 -28.75 19.35 -22.24
C SER A 137 -29.40 20.19 -23.34
N TYR A 138 -29.42 19.71 -24.59
CA TYR A 138 -30.20 20.35 -25.66
C TYR A 138 -31.70 20.43 -25.32
N GLN A 139 -32.21 19.57 -24.43
CA GLN A 139 -33.60 19.62 -23.99
C GLN A 139 -33.96 20.92 -23.25
N LEU A 140 -32.96 21.59 -22.66
CA LEU A 140 -33.10 22.89 -21.99
C LEU A 140 -33.27 24.05 -22.99
N VAL A 141 -32.92 23.85 -24.28
CA VAL A 141 -33.18 24.83 -25.34
C VAL A 141 -34.69 24.96 -25.53
N GLN A 142 -35.20 26.18 -25.34
CA GLN A 142 -36.63 26.49 -25.40
C GLN A 142 -37.21 26.27 -26.80
N ASP A 143 -36.43 26.61 -27.83
CA ASP A 143 -36.82 26.38 -29.22
C ASP A 143 -36.72 24.90 -29.60
N LYS A 144 -37.85 24.20 -29.46
CA LYS A 144 -37.97 22.77 -29.79
C LYS A 144 -37.76 22.48 -31.28
N GLN A 145 -37.91 23.46 -32.18
CA GLN A 145 -37.66 23.24 -33.61
C GLN A 145 -36.18 22.97 -33.90
N ARG A 146 -35.28 23.42 -33.02
CA ARG A 146 -33.84 23.17 -33.13
C ARG A 146 -33.41 21.79 -32.64
N HIS A 147 -34.24 21.09 -31.89
CA HIS A 147 -33.86 19.82 -31.24
C HIS A 147 -33.38 18.75 -32.23
N PRO A 148 -34.05 18.51 -33.38
CA PRO A 148 -33.55 17.54 -34.36
C PRO A 148 -32.16 17.89 -34.91
N ALA A 149 -31.88 19.17 -35.14
CA ALA A 149 -30.57 19.62 -35.61
C ALA A 149 -29.48 19.46 -34.55
N LEU A 150 -29.79 19.75 -33.29
CA LEU A 150 -28.88 19.56 -32.15
C LEU A 150 -28.61 18.07 -31.90
N GLN A 151 -29.62 17.20 -31.99
CA GLN A 151 -29.47 15.74 -31.91
C GLN A 151 -28.61 15.18 -33.04
N ALA A 152 -28.84 15.63 -34.28
CA ALA A 152 -28.01 15.25 -35.43
C ALA A 152 -26.57 15.71 -35.25
N GLY A 153 -26.36 16.93 -34.76
CA GLY A 153 -25.05 17.46 -34.41
C GLY A 153 -24.35 16.65 -33.32
N LEU A 154 -25.08 16.24 -32.27
CA LEU A 154 -24.56 15.40 -31.21
C LEU A 154 -24.10 14.02 -31.72
N ALA A 155 -24.95 13.36 -32.52
CA ALA A 155 -24.60 12.09 -33.14
C ALA A 155 -23.37 12.22 -34.04
N GLU A 156 -23.23 13.36 -34.74
CA GLU A 156 -22.07 13.65 -35.59
C GLU A 156 -20.78 13.87 -34.79
N VAL A 157 -20.84 14.48 -33.61
CA VAL A 157 -19.67 14.55 -32.70
C VAL A 157 -19.19 13.14 -32.34
N ILE A 158 -20.10 12.26 -31.94
CA ILE A 158 -19.77 10.87 -31.57
C ILE A 158 -19.16 10.11 -32.75
N ARG A 159 -19.75 10.23 -33.95
CA ARG A 159 -19.18 9.66 -35.18
C ARG A 159 -17.79 10.20 -35.48
N SER A 160 -17.59 11.50 -35.33
CA SER A 160 -16.31 12.15 -35.61
C SER A 160 -15.21 11.70 -34.64
N ILE A 161 -15.53 11.52 -33.35
CA ILE A 161 -14.58 10.94 -32.38
C ILE A 161 -14.15 9.54 -32.85
N LYS A 162 -15.10 8.68 -33.21
CA LYS A 162 -14.78 7.31 -33.68
C LYS A 162 -14.10 7.27 -35.04
N GLN A 163 -14.36 8.24 -35.91
CA GLN A 163 -13.68 8.33 -37.20
C GLN A 163 -12.20 8.70 -37.01
N ARG A 164 -11.89 9.63 -36.11
CA ARG A 164 -10.51 10.00 -35.78
C ARG A 164 -9.79 8.92 -34.98
N HIS A 165 -10.52 8.30 -34.05
CA HIS A 165 -10.00 7.33 -33.08
C HIS A 165 -10.90 6.07 -33.02
N PRO A 166 -10.78 5.13 -33.97
CA PRO A 166 -11.65 3.95 -34.05
C PRO A 166 -11.65 3.06 -32.81
N GLU A 167 -10.56 3.01 -32.06
CA GLU A 167 -10.40 2.25 -30.82
C GLU A 167 -10.91 2.97 -29.56
N ALA A 168 -11.33 4.24 -29.68
CA ALA A 168 -11.91 4.98 -28.56
C ALA A 168 -13.15 4.27 -28.02
N ARG A 169 -13.20 4.10 -26.70
CA ARG A 169 -14.38 3.60 -25.99
C ARG A 169 -15.18 4.75 -25.41
N LEU A 170 -16.45 4.82 -25.77
CA LEU A 170 -17.32 5.94 -25.43
C LEU A 170 -18.40 5.47 -24.46
N ILE A 171 -18.36 5.99 -23.23
CA ILE A 171 -19.45 5.82 -22.26
C ILE A 171 -20.38 7.01 -22.45
N LEU A 172 -21.63 6.77 -22.82
CA LEU A 172 -22.63 7.82 -23.00
C LEU A 172 -23.39 8.04 -21.69
N ASN A 173 -23.37 9.24 -21.10
CA ASN A 173 -24.29 9.55 -20.01
C ASN A 173 -25.65 9.91 -20.59
N ARG A 174 -26.65 9.05 -20.37
CA ARG A 174 -27.98 9.08 -20.98
C ARG A 174 -27.92 9.00 -22.50
N GLY A 175 -28.17 10.11 -23.20
CA GLY A 175 -28.19 10.18 -24.68
C GLY A 175 -29.22 9.26 -25.35
N PHE A 176 -30.31 8.91 -24.65
CA PHE A 176 -31.27 7.91 -25.10
C PHE A 176 -31.93 8.26 -26.44
N GLU A 177 -32.17 9.54 -26.72
CA GLU A 177 -32.86 9.98 -27.94
C GLU A 177 -32.03 9.79 -29.22
N ILE A 178 -30.70 9.68 -29.10
CA ILE A 178 -29.80 9.44 -30.24
C ILE A 178 -29.26 8.02 -30.27
N LEU A 179 -29.61 7.16 -29.30
CA LEU A 179 -29.01 5.84 -29.12
C LEU A 179 -29.09 4.99 -30.39
N ASP A 180 -30.22 4.97 -31.08
CA ASP A 180 -30.37 4.19 -32.33
C ASP A 180 -29.40 4.63 -33.43
N GLN A 181 -28.95 5.89 -33.42
CA GLN A 181 -28.01 6.44 -34.40
C GLN A 181 -26.54 6.13 -34.07
N VAL A 182 -26.23 5.80 -32.82
CA VAL A 182 -24.83 5.70 -32.32
C VAL A 182 -24.54 4.44 -31.50
N LYS A 183 -25.49 3.52 -31.32
CA LYS A 183 -25.32 2.32 -30.49
C LYS A 183 -24.12 1.45 -30.88
N GLU A 184 -23.80 1.34 -32.17
CA GLU A 184 -22.63 0.59 -32.67
C GLU A 184 -21.29 1.28 -32.35
N LEU A 185 -21.33 2.55 -31.93
CA LEU A 185 -20.17 3.37 -31.58
C LEU A 185 -19.97 3.46 -30.06
N ALA A 186 -21.01 3.16 -29.28
CA ALA A 186 -21.01 3.23 -27.83
C ALA A 186 -20.35 1.99 -27.22
N PHE A 187 -19.61 2.19 -26.14
CA PHE A 187 -19.03 1.12 -25.33
C PHE A 187 -19.96 0.73 -24.17
N ALA A 188 -20.60 1.71 -23.54
CA ALA A 188 -21.60 1.53 -22.48
C ALA A 188 -22.49 2.78 -22.38
N VAL A 189 -23.61 2.66 -21.68
CA VAL A 189 -24.46 3.82 -21.34
C VAL A 189 -24.57 3.93 -19.82
N ALA A 190 -24.29 5.12 -19.30
CA ALA A 190 -24.49 5.48 -17.89
C ALA A 190 -25.77 6.30 -17.71
N ALA A 191 -26.36 6.31 -16.51
CA ALA A 191 -27.34 7.33 -16.15
C ALA A 191 -27.46 7.54 -14.63
N GLU A 192 -27.90 8.74 -14.29
CA GLU A 192 -28.14 9.23 -12.93
C GLU A 192 -29.62 9.62 -12.76
N SER A 193 -30.37 9.16 -11.75
CA SER A 193 -30.06 8.08 -10.80
C SER A 193 -31.24 7.11 -10.73
N LEU A 194 -31.00 5.87 -10.28
CA LEU A 194 -31.98 4.79 -10.31
C LEU A 194 -32.77 4.61 -9.00
N PHE A 195 -32.09 4.60 -7.85
CA PHE A 195 -32.73 4.39 -6.55
C PHE A 195 -32.50 5.54 -5.57
N GLN A 196 -31.27 6.06 -5.48
CA GLN A 196 -30.86 7.14 -4.60
C GLN A 196 -30.33 8.30 -5.43
N ASN A 197 -30.79 9.50 -5.14
CA ASN A 197 -30.40 10.72 -5.83
C ASN A 197 -29.89 11.80 -4.86
N PHE A 198 -29.40 12.88 -5.48
CA PHE A 198 -29.17 14.15 -4.83
C PHE A 198 -30.01 15.19 -5.56
N ASP A 199 -30.78 15.99 -4.83
CA ASP A 199 -31.53 17.12 -5.37
C ASP A 199 -30.69 18.40 -5.24
N PRO A 200 -30.18 18.97 -6.35
CA PRO A 200 -29.35 20.17 -6.32
C PRO A 200 -30.09 21.41 -5.80
N SER A 201 -31.43 21.44 -5.90
CA SER A 201 -32.24 22.59 -5.51
C SER A 201 -32.42 22.68 -3.99
N SER A 202 -32.65 21.54 -3.33
CA SER A 202 -32.76 21.45 -1.86
C SER A 202 -31.44 21.15 -1.16
N GLY A 203 -30.44 20.62 -1.89
CA GLY A 203 -29.17 20.18 -1.32
C GLY A 203 -29.27 18.88 -0.53
N ALA A 204 -30.31 18.07 -0.77
CA ALA A 204 -30.61 16.87 0.01
C ALA A 204 -30.38 15.58 -0.79
N TYR A 205 -29.89 14.54 -0.10
CA TYR A 205 -29.92 13.16 -0.59
C TYR A 205 -31.30 12.56 -0.35
N GLY A 206 -31.79 11.73 -1.28
CA GLY A 206 -33.11 11.13 -1.17
C GLY A 206 -33.34 9.96 -2.11
N GLU A 207 -34.55 9.39 -2.05
CA GLU A 207 -34.94 8.34 -2.98
C GLU A 207 -35.43 8.94 -4.32
N VAL A 208 -35.07 8.27 -5.41
CA VAL A 208 -35.64 8.55 -6.74
C VAL A 208 -37.14 8.22 -6.72
N LYS A 209 -37.96 9.15 -7.23
CA LYS A 209 -39.41 8.95 -7.36
C LYS A 209 -39.71 7.72 -8.19
N GLU A 210 -40.75 6.98 -7.83
CA GLU A 210 -41.08 5.72 -8.51
C GLU A 210 -41.37 5.93 -10.01
N THR A 211 -41.99 7.04 -10.40
CA THR A 211 -42.21 7.39 -11.81
C THR A 211 -40.92 7.51 -12.60
N ASP A 212 -39.93 8.19 -12.03
CA ASP A 212 -38.65 8.47 -12.68
C ASP A 212 -37.79 7.21 -12.74
N ARG A 213 -37.85 6.38 -11.69
CA ARG A 213 -37.25 5.04 -11.66
C ARG A 213 -37.81 4.14 -12.74
N GLN A 214 -39.13 4.04 -12.88
CA GLN A 214 -39.77 3.21 -13.91
C GLN A 214 -39.44 3.72 -15.32
N TRP A 215 -39.42 5.04 -15.52
CA TRP A 215 -38.97 5.63 -16.78
C TRP A 215 -37.52 5.22 -17.10
N LEU A 216 -36.60 5.33 -16.14
CA LEU A 216 -35.20 4.99 -16.35
C LEU A 216 -34.98 3.49 -16.58
N LEU A 217 -35.72 2.63 -15.86
CA LEU A 217 -35.70 1.17 -16.08
C LEU A 217 -36.11 0.80 -17.51
N ASN A 218 -37.13 1.48 -18.06
CA ASN A 218 -37.55 1.26 -19.45
C ASN A 218 -36.45 1.67 -20.44
N ARG A 219 -35.75 2.79 -20.18
CA ARG A 219 -34.59 3.22 -21.00
C ARG A 219 -33.40 2.25 -20.87
N PHE A 220 -33.11 1.75 -19.69
CA PHE A 220 -32.10 0.71 -19.50
C PHE A 220 -32.45 -0.59 -20.22
N ALA A 221 -33.73 -0.95 -20.30
CA ALA A 221 -34.18 -2.09 -21.10
C ALA A 221 -33.97 -1.87 -22.61
N GLU A 222 -34.13 -0.64 -23.12
CA GLU A 222 -33.77 -0.28 -24.51
C GLU A 222 -32.26 -0.42 -24.76
N VAL A 223 -31.42 0.12 -23.86
CA VAL A 223 -29.95 0.00 -23.96
C VAL A 223 -29.52 -1.47 -23.98
N ARG A 224 -30.08 -2.30 -23.09
CA ARG A 224 -29.77 -3.74 -23.06
C ARG A 224 -30.23 -4.46 -24.32
N ARG A 225 -31.38 -4.09 -24.90
CA ARG A 225 -31.83 -4.63 -26.20
C ARG A 225 -30.90 -4.24 -27.34
N ALA A 226 -30.20 -3.10 -27.22
CA ALA A 226 -29.14 -2.70 -28.14
C ALA A 226 -27.80 -3.41 -27.88
N GLY A 227 -27.72 -4.34 -26.91
CA GLY A 227 -26.51 -5.12 -26.62
C GLY A 227 -25.46 -4.38 -25.78
N LEU A 228 -25.79 -3.21 -25.23
CA LEU A 228 -24.86 -2.37 -24.49
C LEU A 228 -24.94 -2.59 -22.98
N PRO A 229 -23.80 -2.58 -22.25
CA PRO A 229 -23.78 -2.53 -20.80
C PRO A 229 -24.39 -1.22 -20.27
N VAL A 230 -25.06 -1.33 -19.11
CA VAL A 230 -25.67 -0.20 -18.40
C VAL A 230 -24.93 0.06 -17.10
N ILE A 231 -24.55 1.32 -16.87
CA ILE A 231 -23.98 1.81 -15.61
C ILE A 231 -25.04 2.66 -14.90
N ALA A 232 -25.37 2.33 -13.66
CA ALA A 232 -26.28 3.14 -12.84
C ALA A 232 -25.46 3.89 -11.79
N ILE A 233 -25.54 5.22 -11.82
CA ILE A 233 -24.83 6.12 -10.91
C ILE A 233 -25.84 6.70 -9.92
N ASP A 234 -25.67 6.37 -8.64
CA ASP A 234 -26.57 6.76 -7.56
C ASP A 234 -25.82 7.54 -6.47
N TYR A 235 -26.54 8.43 -5.80
CA TYR A 235 -25.94 9.36 -4.85
C TYR A 235 -26.35 9.08 -3.41
N VAL A 236 -25.37 8.83 -2.55
CA VAL A 236 -25.53 8.58 -1.11
C VAL A 236 -24.47 9.35 -0.34
N ALA A 237 -24.84 9.94 0.81
CA ALA A 237 -23.90 10.66 1.65
C ALA A 237 -22.74 9.75 2.12
N PRO A 238 -21.48 10.27 2.21
CA PRO A 238 -20.30 9.45 2.57
C PRO A 238 -20.41 8.66 3.89
N LYS A 239 -21.16 9.18 4.85
CA LYS A 239 -21.39 8.52 6.16
C LYS A 239 -22.29 7.29 6.07
N ASP A 240 -23.18 7.22 5.07
CA ASP A 240 -24.25 6.23 4.95
C ASP A 240 -23.82 5.03 4.07
N ARG A 241 -22.61 4.51 4.31
CA ARG A 241 -21.99 3.48 3.46
C ARG A 241 -22.78 2.16 3.38
N GLU A 242 -23.53 1.83 4.43
CA GLU A 242 -24.45 0.67 4.40
C GLU A 242 -25.61 0.87 3.41
N LEU A 243 -26.14 2.09 3.31
CA LEU A 243 -27.14 2.41 2.29
C LEU A 243 -26.52 2.32 0.90
N ALA A 244 -25.31 2.85 0.71
CA ALA A 244 -24.59 2.73 -0.57
C ALA A 244 -24.38 1.26 -1.00
N ARG A 245 -23.98 0.37 -0.07
CA ARG A 245 -23.86 -1.08 -0.32
C ARG A 245 -25.19 -1.72 -0.72
N LYS A 246 -26.27 -1.42 0.01
CA LYS A 246 -27.61 -1.94 -0.31
C LYS A 246 -28.08 -1.45 -1.68
N THR A 247 -27.84 -0.20 -2.02
CA THR A 247 -28.18 0.39 -3.32
C THR A 247 -27.36 -0.26 -4.45
N ALA A 248 -26.04 -0.41 -4.27
CA ALA A 248 -25.19 -1.09 -5.25
C ALA A 248 -25.63 -2.54 -5.49
N GLU A 249 -26.05 -3.27 -4.44
CA GLU A 249 -26.59 -4.62 -4.58
C GLU A 249 -27.90 -4.65 -5.35
N LYS A 250 -28.82 -3.70 -5.08
CA LYS A 250 -30.10 -3.59 -5.82
C LYS A 250 -29.84 -3.36 -7.31
N ILE A 251 -28.96 -2.42 -7.65
CA ILE A 251 -28.56 -2.14 -9.04
C ILE A 251 -27.96 -3.39 -9.69
N ARG A 252 -27.02 -4.06 -9.00
CA ARG A 252 -26.40 -5.30 -9.47
C ARG A 252 -27.41 -6.42 -9.71
N SER A 253 -28.40 -6.56 -8.84
CA SER A 253 -29.43 -7.61 -8.96
C SER A 253 -30.31 -7.45 -10.21
N LEU A 254 -30.40 -6.24 -10.77
CA LEU A 254 -31.07 -5.95 -12.04
C LEU A 254 -30.17 -6.21 -13.27
N GLY A 255 -28.91 -6.60 -13.05
CA GLY A 255 -27.92 -6.82 -14.10
C GLY A 255 -27.26 -5.54 -14.62
N PHE A 256 -27.30 -4.47 -13.83
CA PHE A 256 -26.63 -3.20 -14.15
C PHE A 256 -25.34 -3.06 -13.34
N ILE A 257 -24.37 -2.29 -13.86
CA ILE A 257 -23.11 -2.01 -13.20
C ILE A 257 -23.32 -0.85 -12.21
N PRO A 258 -23.17 -1.06 -10.89
CA PRO A 258 -23.39 -0.01 -9.90
C PRO A 258 -22.16 0.88 -9.73
N TRP A 259 -22.43 2.17 -9.53
CA TRP A 259 -21.52 3.10 -8.87
C TRP A 259 -22.32 4.00 -7.92
N VAL A 260 -22.15 3.83 -6.61
CA VAL A 260 -22.87 4.61 -5.60
C VAL A 260 -21.88 5.45 -4.80
N THR A 261 -21.98 6.77 -4.89
CA THR A 261 -21.00 7.69 -4.31
C THR A 261 -21.64 9.01 -3.85
N ASP A 262 -20.84 9.98 -3.40
CA ASP A 262 -21.33 11.31 -3.03
C ASP A 262 -21.59 12.19 -4.26
N LYS A 263 -22.36 13.27 -4.06
CA LYS A 263 -22.77 14.20 -5.14
C LYS A 263 -21.61 14.83 -5.91
N ASP A 264 -20.44 14.98 -5.28
CA ASP A 264 -19.29 15.67 -5.87
C ASP A 264 -18.35 14.68 -6.56
N LEU A 265 -18.69 13.37 -6.56
CA LEU A 265 -17.84 12.29 -7.03
C LEU A 265 -16.44 12.40 -6.39
N ALA A 266 -16.40 12.76 -5.11
CA ALA A 266 -15.18 13.10 -4.38
C ALA A 266 -14.73 12.00 -3.41
N SER A 267 -15.46 10.88 -3.36
CA SER A 267 -15.18 9.74 -2.50
C SER A 267 -15.05 8.42 -3.28
N LEU A 268 -14.31 7.48 -2.67
CA LEU A 268 -14.29 6.08 -3.12
C LEU A 268 -15.61 5.41 -2.73
N GLY A 269 -16.54 5.47 -3.70
CA GLY A 269 -17.88 4.90 -3.62
C GLY A 269 -17.94 3.37 -3.53
N VAL A 270 -19.15 2.85 -3.71
CA VAL A 270 -19.44 1.41 -3.69
C VAL A 270 -19.97 1.00 -5.06
N GLY A 271 -19.25 0.10 -5.74
CA GLY A 271 -19.68 -0.47 -7.01
C GLY A 271 -19.73 -1.99 -6.97
N ALA A 272 -19.44 -2.63 -8.10
CA ALA A 272 -19.24 -4.08 -8.17
C ALA A 272 -18.07 -4.54 -7.27
N VAL A 273 -17.14 -3.62 -7.05
CA VAL A 273 -15.99 -3.72 -6.16
C VAL A 273 -16.08 -2.59 -5.13
N GLU A 274 -15.65 -2.86 -3.90
CA GLU A 274 -15.58 -1.86 -2.83
C GLU A 274 -14.19 -1.86 -2.18
N VAL A 275 -13.39 -0.84 -2.47
CA VAL A 275 -12.07 -0.65 -1.86
C VAL A 275 -12.18 -0.60 -0.34
N GLN A 276 -11.33 -1.39 0.34
CA GLN A 276 -11.14 -1.26 1.77
C GLN A 276 -9.94 -0.34 2.03
N PRO A 277 -10.13 0.78 2.75
CA PRO A 277 -9.04 1.70 3.02
C PRO A 277 -7.91 0.99 3.78
N ARG A 278 -6.67 1.16 3.30
CA ARG A 278 -5.44 0.69 3.97
C ARG A 278 -4.53 1.83 4.43
N MET A 279 -4.91 3.07 4.14
CA MET A 279 -4.17 4.25 4.57
C MET A 279 -4.65 4.71 5.95
N ILE A 280 -3.71 5.02 6.83
CA ILE A 280 -3.93 5.74 8.09
C ILE A 280 -3.32 7.13 7.93
N LEU A 281 -4.07 8.16 8.30
CA LEU A 281 -3.53 9.51 8.39
C LEU A 281 -2.84 9.66 9.75
N GLY A 282 -1.52 9.79 9.77
CA GLY A 282 -0.72 9.99 10.96
C GLY A 282 -0.42 11.46 11.18
N LEU A 283 -1.04 12.08 12.19
CA LEU A 283 -0.80 13.47 12.56
C LEU A 283 0.28 13.55 13.65
N TYR A 284 1.43 14.10 13.28
CA TYR A 284 2.59 14.30 14.16
C TYR A 284 2.89 15.78 14.34
N ASP A 285 3.66 16.16 15.36
CA ASP A 285 4.13 17.53 15.51
C ASP A 285 5.58 17.65 15.01
N GLY A 286 5.81 18.43 13.95
CA GLY A 286 7.14 18.61 13.40
C GLY A 286 8.11 19.40 14.29
N ASN A 287 7.73 19.82 15.49
CA ASN A 287 8.67 20.30 16.51
C ASN A 287 9.45 19.17 17.19
N GLU A 288 9.03 17.90 17.02
CA GLU A 288 9.75 16.72 17.54
C GLU A 288 11.11 16.48 16.85
N GLY A 289 11.29 16.96 15.62
CA GLY A 289 12.55 16.81 14.88
C GLY A 289 12.51 17.42 13.48
N SER A 290 13.67 17.61 12.87
CA SER A 290 13.77 18.24 11.54
C SER A 290 13.28 17.34 10.39
N ASP A 291 13.18 16.04 10.64
CA ASP A 291 12.73 15.03 9.69
C ASP A 291 11.67 14.11 10.33
N PRO A 292 10.63 13.68 9.59
CA PRO A 292 9.60 12.79 10.13
C PRO A 292 10.14 11.50 10.76
N VAL A 293 11.33 11.02 10.37
CA VAL A 293 11.96 9.82 10.95
C VAL A 293 12.18 9.91 12.47
N TYR A 294 12.33 11.14 12.99
CA TYR A 294 12.60 11.37 14.42
C TYR A 294 11.33 11.45 15.29
N THR A 295 10.16 11.50 14.67
CA THR A 295 8.88 11.68 15.39
C THR A 295 8.44 10.38 16.08
N ASN A 296 7.80 10.48 17.24
CA ASN A 296 7.34 9.31 17.99
C ASN A 296 6.31 8.49 17.22
N LEU A 297 5.45 9.17 16.44
CA LEU A 297 4.50 8.50 15.55
C LEU A 297 5.22 7.60 14.56
N GLN A 298 6.21 8.12 13.83
CA GLN A 298 6.99 7.35 12.87
C GLN A 298 7.80 6.24 13.54
N ARG A 299 8.46 6.54 14.67
CA ARG A 299 9.34 5.59 15.38
C ARG A 299 8.58 4.41 15.96
N PHE A 300 7.39 4.64 16.53
CA PHE A 300 6.71 3.64 17.34
C PHE A 300 5.38 3.15 16.74
N ALA A 301 4.53 4.04 16.21
CA ALA A 301 3.17 3.66 15.77
C ALA A 301 3.14 2.97 14.40
N VAL A 302 4.04 3.36 13.48
CA VAL A 302 3.98 2.90 12.08
C VAL A 302 4.28 1.41 11.94
N MET A 303 5.21 0.84 12.71
CA MET A 303 5.54 -0.58 12.59
C MET A 303 4.37 -1.51 12.98
N PRO A 304 3.68 -1.33 14.13
CA PRO A 304 2.47 -2.08 14.43
C PRO A 304 1.38 -1.93 13.37
N LEU A 305 1.19 -0.74 12.80
CA LEU A 305 0.24 -0.50 11.72
C LEU A 305 0.63 -1.22 10.43
N ASN A 306 1.92 -1.22 10.06
CA ASN A 306 2.44 -1.99 8.92
C ASN A 306 2.18 -3.49 9.11
N TYR A 307 2.42 -4.02 10.32
CA TYR A 307 2.09 -5.40 10.63
C TYR A 307 0.60 -5.66 10.41
N LEU A 308 -0.30 -4.81 10.91
CA LEU A 308 -1.76 -4.93 10.68
C LEU A 308 -2.19 -4.79 9.20
N GLY A 309 -1.25 -4.52 8.29
CA GLY A 309 -1.49 -4.39 6.87
C GLY A 309 -1.78 -2.95 6.43
N TYR A 310 -1.50 -1.95 7.26
CA TYR A 310 -1.81 -0.55 6.98
C TYR A 310 -0.56 0.29 6.68
N GLN A 311 -0.77 1.27 5.82
CA GLN A 311 0.20 2.31 5.51
C GLN A 311 -0.10 3.53 6.38
N VAL A 312 0.92 4.39 6.54
CA VAL A 312 0.75 5.64 7.27
C VAL A 312 1.23 6.78 6.38
N GLU A 313 0.30 7.69 6.08
CA GLU A 313 0.60 8.98 5.49
C GLU A 313 0.85 9.97 6.64
N LEU A 314 2.10 10.43 6.76
CA LEU A 314 2.48 11.38 7.79
C LEU A 314 2.10 12.80 7.37
N HIS A 315 1.47 13.53 8.27
CA HIS A 315 1.10 14.92 8.10
C HIS A 315 1.47 15.73 9.35
N ASP A 316 2.27 16.77 9.13
CA ASP A 316 2.73 17.68 10.18
C ASP A 316 1.58 18.59 10.63
N LEU A 317 1.24 18.57 11.92
CA LEU A 317 0.23 19.43 12.53
C LEU A 317 0.53 20.93 12.41
N ARG A 318 1.75 21.31 12.01
CA ARG A 318 2.09 22.72 11.72
C ARG A 318 1.56 23.18 10.36
N GLN A 319 1.18 22.25 9.47
CA GLN A 319 0.63 22.53 8.13
C GLN A 319 -0.91 22.53 8.14
N PRO A 320 -1.56 23.14 7.13
CA PRO A 320 -3.02 23.06 6.99
C PRO A 320 -3.51 21.62 6.91
N LEU A 321 -4.49 21.27 7.76
CA LEU A 321 -5.05 19.92 7.83
C LEU A 321 -5.67 19.49 6.49
N PRO A 322 -5.60 18.19 6.12
CA PRO A 322 -6.15 17.71 4.86
C PRO A 322 -7.64 18.04 4.71
N ALA A 323 -8.00 18.62 3.56
CA ALA A 323 -9.38 18.93 3.21
C ALA A 323 -10.05 17.77 2.46
N GLY A 324 -11.37 17.87 2.24
CA GLY A 324 -12.15 16.91 1.47
C GLY A 324 -12.69 15.73 2.29
N ILE A 325 -13.20 14.70 1.58
CA ILE A 325 -13.83 13.53 2.20
C ILE A 325 -12.75 12.49 2.51
N LEU A 326 -12.45 12.30 3.79
CA LEU A 326 -11.46 11.29 4.23
C LEU A 326 -12.06 9.89 4.35
N ARG A 327 -13.37 9.79 4.60
CA ARG A 327 -14.08 8.52 4.74
C ARG A 327 -14.00 7.73 3.43
N GLY A 328 -13.54 6.48 3.50
CA GLY A 328 -13.36 5.63 2.33
C GLY A 328 -11.99 5.78 1.65
N ARG A 329 -11.22 6.83 1.98
CA ARG A 329 -9.80 6.96 1.61
C ARG A 329 -8.89 6.51 2.75
N TYR A 330 -9.18 6.93 3.98
CA TYR A 330 -8.46 6.53 5.18
C TYR A 330 -9.29 5.57 6.03
N ALA A 331 -8.63 4.58 6.64
CA ALA A 331 -9.25 3.67 7.60
C ALA A 331 -9.44 4.32 8.97
N GLY A 332 -8.58 5.28 9.31
CA GLY A 332 -8.64 6.06 10.54
C GLY A 332 -7.50 7.07 10.63
N ILE A 333 -7.48 7.83 11.72
CA ILE A 333 -6.49 8.87 12.00
C ILE A 333 -5.77 8.50 13.29
N VAL A 334 -4.44 8.57 13.30
CA VAL A 334 -3.62 8.40 14.51
C VAL A 334 -2.97 9.73 14.82
N LEU A 335 -3.13 10.21 16.04
CA LEU A 335 -2.57 11.48 16.50
C LEU A 335 -1.59 11.21 17.63
N TRP A 336 -0.37 11.75 17.48
CA TRP A 336 0.64 11.76 18.54
C TRP A 336 1.26 13.16 18.62
N PRO A 337 0.57 14.11 19.24
CA PRO A 337 1.03 15.48 19.31
C PRO A 337 2.07 15.67 20.42
N TYR A 338 3.05 16.54 20.19
CA TYR A 338 4.04 16.93 21.19
C TYR A 338 3.41 17.63 22.41
N SER A 339 2.34 18.40 22.23
CA SER A 339 1.69 19.17 23.30
C SER A 339 0.19 19.33 23.10
N ASP A 340 -0.53 19.75 24.15
CA ASP A 340 -1.94 20.16 24.06
C ASP A 340 -2.16 21.50 23.34
N GLN A 341 -1.15 22.03 22.64
CA GLN A 341 -1.27 23.24 21.80
C GLN A 341 -0.99 22.94 20.31
N SER A 342 -0.44 21.76 20.00
CA SER A 342 0.06 21.40 18.67
C SER A 342 -0.99 21.58 17.56
N GLY A 343 -2.26 21.27 17.83
CA GLY A 343 -3.34 21.33 16.84
C GLY A 343 -4.18 22.62 16.84
N ILE A 344 -3.96 23.54 17.77
CA ILE A 344 -4.87 24.69 17.96
C ILE A 344 -4.81 25.65 16.78
N ARG A 345 -3.62 25.97 16.28
CA ARG A 345 -3.44 26.90 15.15
C ARG A 345 -4.18 26.42 13.89
N GLN A 346 -4.23 25.12 13.67
CA GLN A 346 -4.89 24.51 12.52
C GLN A 346 -6.36 24.14 12.76
N LYS A 347 -6.95 24.60 13.89
CA LYS A 347 -8.34 24.30 14.27
C LYS A 347 -8.64 22.79 14.32
N LEU A 348 -7.70 22.01 14.85
CA LEU A 348 -7.82 20.55 14.97
C LEU A 348 -9.15 20.07 15.59
N PRO A 349 -9.71 20.69 16.65
CA PRO A 349 -10.99 20.27 17.21
C PRO A 349 -12.16 20.36 16.20
N ASP A 350 -12.20 21.44 15.42
CA ASP A 350 -13.25 21.63 14.42
C ASP A 350 -13.15 20.63 13.28
N TRP A 351 -11.92 20.38 12.84
CA TRP A 351 -11.64 19.40 11.80
C TRP A 351 -11.98 17.98 12.27
N LEU A 352 -11.60 17.58 13.48
CA LEU A 352 -11.95 16.26 14.04
C LEU A 352 -13.47 16.07 14.17
N ARG A 353 -14.21 17.12 14.54
CA ARG A 353 -15.69 17.07 14.57
C ARG A 353 -16.26 16.75 13.19
N GLN A 354 -15.73 17.36 12.13
CA GLN A 354 -16.13 17.09 10.75
C GLN A 354 -15.81 15.64 10.36
N GLN A 355 -14.61 15.15 10.69
CA GLN A 355 -14.22 13.77 10.38
C GLN A 355 -15.04 12.75 11.17
N HIS A 356 -15.45 13.08 12.40
CA HIS A 356 -16.29 12.22 13.22
C HIS A 356 -17.70 12.12 12.63
N ALA A 357 -18.26 13.26 12.22
CA ALA A 357 -19.54 13.30 11.51
C ALA A 357 -19.50 12.51 10.18
N ALA A 358 -18.32 12.43 9.53
CA ALA A 358 -18.08 11.59 8.36
C ALA A 358 -17.81 10.10 8.69
N GLY A 359 -17.71 9.73 9.97
CA GLY A 359 -17.55 8.34 10.42
C GLY A 359 -16.11 7.81 10.37
N VAL A 360 -15.10 8.68 10.39
CA VAL A 360 -13.69 8.28 10.47
C VAL A 360 -13.30 8.07 11.95
N PRO A 361 -12.72 6.91 12.33
CA PRO A 361 -12.27 6.67 13.70
C PRO A 361 -10.90 7.31 13.96
N PHE A 362 -10.63 7.70 15.21
CA PHE A 362 -9.35 8.27 15.61
C PHE A 362 -8.71 7.56 16.81
N ALA A 363 -7.38 7.52 16.85
CA ALA A 363 -6.61 7.02 17.97
C ALA A 363 -5.63 8.11 18.46
N PHE A 364 -5.71 8.46 19.75
CA PHE A 364 -4.80 9.41 20.38
C PHE A 364 -3.76 8.70 21.24
N LEU A 365 -2.51 9.16 21.15
CA LEU A 365 -1.39 8.70 21.96
C LEU A 365 -0.79 9.87 22.73
N ASP A 366 -0.61 9.65 24.03
CA ASP A 366 -0.17 10.58 25.08
C ASP A 366 -1.07 11.78 25.32
N ARG A 367 -1.36 12.56 24.27
CA ARG A 367 -2.00 13.88 24.33
C ARG A 367 -3.00 14.04 23.20
N PHE A 368 -3.84 15.06 23.29
CA PHE A 368 -4.91 15.31 22.30
C PHE A 368 -4.55 16.36 21.25
N GLY A 369 -3.53 17.20 21.51
CA GLY A 369 -3.16 18.30 20.62
C GLY A 369 -3.94 19.60 20.89
N PHE A 370 -4.87 19.55 21.86
CA PHE A 370 -5.73 20.63 22.34
C PHE A 370 -6.26 20.25 23.74
N PRO A 371 -6.81 21.19 24.54
CA PRO A 371 -7.25 20.90 25.90
C PRO A 371 -8.31 19.79 25.99
N TYR A 372 -8.11 18.80 26.89
CA TYR A 372 -9.01 17.66 27.06
C TYR A 372 -10.44 18.03 27.46
N GLN A 373 -10.65 19.19 28.11
CA GLN A 373 -12.00 19.68 28.41
C GLN A 373 -12.76 20.04 27.13
N GLN A 374 -12.06 20.53 26.11
CA GLN A 374 -12.66 20.75 24.80
C GLN A 374 -13.00 19.41 24.15
N LEU A 375 -12.09 18.43 24.18
CA LEU A 375 -12.38 17.07 23.67
C LEU A 375 -13.64 16.48 24.33
N ALA A 376 -13.76 16.56 25.65
CA ALA A 376 -14.92 16.09 26.38
C ALA A 376 -16.22 16.76 25.90
N ARG A 377 -16.20 18.08 25.65
CA ARG A 377 -17.38 18.80 25.12
C ARG A 377 -17.73 18.37 23.69
N GLU A 378 -16.74 18.17 22.82
CA GLU A 378 -16.95 17.81 21.42
C GLU A 378 -17.50 16.39 21.25
N PHE A 379 -17.13 15.48 22.16
CA PHE A 379 -17.40 14.04 21.99
C PHE A 379 -18.18 13.41 23.16
N ASN A 380 -19.06 14.19 23.80
CA ASN A 380 -19.97 13.74 24.86
C ASN A 380 -19.26 13.04 26.04
N GLY A 381 -18.13 13.61 26.46
CA GLY A 381 -17.40 13.23 27.66
C GLY A 381 -17.65 14.14 28.85
N THR A 382 -17.14 13.72 30.01
CA THR A 382 -17.09 14.52 31.23
C THR A 382 -15.62 14.73 31.61
N ALA A 383 -15.27 15.98 31.90
CA ALA A 383 -13.92 16.37 32.29
C ALA A 383 -13.95 17.03 33.67
N GLY A 384 -13.13 16.53 34.60
CA GLY A 384 -12.88 17.17 35.88
C GLY A 384 -11.81 18.27 35.78
N SER A 385 -11.52 18.92 36.91
CA SER A 385 -10.40 19.86 37.01
C SER A 385 -9.15 19.15 37.55
N ALA A 386 -7.99 19.33 36.93
CA ALA A 386 -6.72 18.83 37.44
C ALA A 386 -6.36 19.44 38.82
N ALA A 387 -6.86 20.64 39.14
CA ALA A 387 -6.68 21.25 40.46
C ALA A 387 -7.47 20.55 41.59
N SER A 388 -8.44 19.69 41.23
CA SER A 388 -9.25 18.95 42.21
C SER A 388 -8.57 17.68 42.72
N VAL A 389 -7.47 17.25 42.10
CA VAL A 389 -6.74 16.02 42.44
C VAL A 389 -6.22 16.06 43.88
N GLY A 390 -6.49 15.00 44.64
CA GLY A 390 -6.06 14.85 46.02
C GLY A 390 -4.54 14.70 46.19
N SER A 391 -4.03 15.05 47.38
CA SER A 391 -2.63 14.85 47.78
C SER A 391 -2.28 13.39 48.14
N GLN A 392 -3.17 12.44 47.85
CA GLN A 392 -3.01 11.00 48.13
C GLN A 392 -2.74 10.18 46.86
N GLU A 393 -2.22 8.96 47.01
CA GLU A 393 -1.75 8.12 45.89
C GLU A 393 -2.88 7.74 44.93
N LEU A 394 -2.54 7.71 43.63
CA LEU A 394 -3.44 7.19 42.61
C LEU A 394 -3.48 5.67 42.69
N ARG A 395 -4.68 5.12 42.64
CA ARG A 395 -4.91 3.67 42.61
C ARG A 395 -5.46 3.26 41.26
N ILE A 396 -4.89 2.21 40.68
CA ILE A 396 -5.51 1.51 39.54
C ILE A 396 -6.69 0.71 40.09
N ILE A 397 -7.90 1.04 39.63
CA ILE A 397 -9.14 0.35 40.06
C ILE A 397 -9.68 -0.59 38.98
N HIS A 398 -9.20 -0.47 37.74
CA HIS A 398 -9.52 -1.35 36.63
C HIS A 398 -8.37 -1.37 35.62
N GLN A 399 -8.04 -2.56 35.11
CA GLN A 399 -7.03 -2.79 34.07
C GLN A 399 -7.40 -4.03 33.26
N THR A 400 -7.26 -3.97 31.93
CA THR A 400 -7.38 -5.12 31.02
C THR A 400 -6.01 -5.52 30.43
N ASN A 401 -5.96 -6.63 29.69
CA ASN A 401 -4.74 -7.13 29.04
C ASN A 401 -4.22 -6.22 27.90
N VAL A 402 -4.97 -5.19 27.50
CA VAL A 402 -4.47 -4.16 26.57
C VAL A 402 -3.38 -3.32 27.22
N VAL A 403 -3.34 -3.24 28.56
CA VAL A 403 -2.41 -2.41 29.33
C VAL A 403 -1.50 -3.30 30.18
N GLY A 404 -0.21 -2.97 30.24
CA GLY A 404 0.83 -3.79 30.86
C GLY A 404 1.59 -4.68 29.86
N PHE A 405 1.72 -4.26 28.59
CA PHE A 405 2.27 -5.10 27.51
C PHE A 405 3.76 -5.42 27.68
N GLU A 406 4.64 -4.42 27.66
CA GLU A 406 6.09 -4.60 27.91
C GLU A 406 6.53 -4.01 29.27
N LYS A 407 5.71 -3.12 29.82
CA LYS A 407 5.95 -2.46 31.11
C LYS A 407 4.63 -2.30 31.85
N ALA A 408 4.64 -2.56 33.15
CA ALA A 408 3.48 -2.32 34.01
C ALA A 408 3.12 -0.82 34.06
N PRO A 409 1.82 -0.47 34.07
CA PRO A 409 1.41 0.92 34.15
C PRO A 409 1.84 1.56 35.48
N LEU A 410 2.44 2.74 35.43
CA LEU A 410 2.87 3.51 36.61
C LEU A 410 2.12 4.85 36.65
N PRO A 411 1.03 4.95 37.42
CA PRO A 411 0.25 6.18 37.51
C PRO A 411 1.07 7.36 38.06
N ARG A 412 0.95 8.51 37.40
CA ARG A 412 1.55 9.78 37.82
C ARG A 412 0.47 10.82 38.10
N ARG A 413 0.57 11.47 39.25
CA ARG A 413 -0.45 12.44 39.71
C ARG A 413 -0.44 13.73 38.91
N ASP A 414 0.75 14.21 38.60
CA ASP A 414 0.98 15.42 37.84
C ASP A 414 0.53 15.30 36.37
N LEU A 415 0.35 14.06 35.89
CA LEU A 415 -0.18 13.74 34.57
C LEU A 415 -1.65 13.27 34.60
N LEU A 416 -2.35 13.37 35.74
CA LEU A 416 -3.73 12.89 35.81
C LEU A 416 -4.67 13.80 35.01
N VAL A 417 -5.30 13.22 34.00
CA VAL A 417 -6.36 13.86 33.22
C VAL A 417 -7.70 13.26 33.64
N PRO A 418 -8.54 13.95 34.42
CA PRO A 418 -9.84 13.42 34.85
C PRO A 418 -10.85 13.44 33.71
N LEU A 419 -10.90 12.36 32.94
CA LEU A 419 -11.70 12.24 31.73
C LEU A 419 -12.48 10.93 31.73
N ARG A 420 -13.73 11.00 31.27
CA ARG A 420 -14.61 9.84 31.04
C ARG A 420 -15.51 10.10 29.86
N PHE A 421 -15.88 9.06 29.12
CA PHE A 421 -16.83 9.17 28.02
C PHE A 421 -18.06 8.29 28.25
N LYS A 422 -19.18 8.70 27.65
CA LYS A 422 -20.36 7.83 27.59
C LYS A 422 -20.08 6.65 26.65
N ASP A 423 -20.55 5.47 27.02
CA ASP A 423 -20.41 4.23 26.23
C ASP A 423 -18.94 3.86 25.94
N SER A 424 -18.02 4.22 26.84
CA SER A 424 -16.61 3.84 26.76
C SER A 424 -16.36 2.41 27.27
N ASP A 425 -15.42 1.72 26.61
CA ASP A 425 -14.80 0.49 27.09
C ASP A 425 -13.44 0.85 27.71
N ALA A 426 -13.46 1.16 29.01
CA ALA A 426 -12.28 1.56 29.76
C ALA A 426 -11.29 0.40 29.89
N GLN A 427 -10.05 0.60 29.44
CA GLN A 427 -8.97 -0.40 29.55
C GLN A 427 -8.06 -0.13 30.76
N LEU A 428 -7.99 1.11 31.22
CA LEU A 428 -7.31 1.51 32.45
C LEU A 428 -8.10 2.62 33.15
N THR A 429 -8.41 2.40 34.42
CA THR A 429 -9.12 3.38 35.24
C THR A 429 -8.35 3.67 36.52
N LEU A 430 -8.15 4.96 36.80
CA LEU A 430 -7.45 5.48 37.97
C LEU A 430 -8.44 6.13 38.92
N ARG A 431 -8.19 6.03 40.23
CA ARG A 431 -8.93 6.75 41.27
C ARG A 431 -7.95 7.45 42.21
N ASP A 432 -8.22 8.71 42.53
CA ASP A 432 -7.48 9.46 43.55
C ASP A 432 -8.07 9.27 44.96
N GLY A 433 -7.39 9.80 45.98
CA GLY A 433 -7.87 9.71 47.37
C GLY A 433 -9.14 10.51 47.69
N LYS A 434 -9.57 11.41 46.81
CA LYS A 434 -10.84 12.15 46.93
C LYS A 434 -11.99 11.47 46.18
N GLY A 435 -11.72 10.33 45.53
CA GLY A 435 -12.71 9.59 44.77
C GLY A 435 -12.89 10.07 43.33
N LEU A 436 -12.07 11.00 42.84
CA LEU A 436 -12.04 11.39 41.43
C LEU A 436 -11.56 10.21 40.61
N VAL A 437 -12.27 9.90 39.53
CA VAL A 437 -11.96 8.76 38.67
C VAL A 437 -11.68 9.22 37.25
N SER A 438 -10.64 8.67 36.65
CA SER A 438 -10.19 8.94 35.28
C SER A 438 -10.09 7.64 34.49
N GLU A 439 -10.63 7.62 33.29
CA GLU A 439 -10.35 6.61 32.26
C GLU A 439 -9.10 7.05 31.49
N ALA A 440 -7.96 6.44 31.82
CA ALA A 440 -6.66 6.82 31.28
C ALA A 440 -6.35 6.15 29.92
N VAL A 441 -6.94 4.98 29.69
CA VAL A 441 -6.94 4.29 28.40
C VAL A 441 -8.36 3.78 28.15
N ALA A 442 -8.96 4.12 27.02
CA ALA A 442 -10.32 3.69 26.70
C ALA A 442 -10.57 3.61 25.19
N PHE A 443 -11.50 2.75 24.81
CA PHE A 443 -12.15 2.79 23.50
C PHE A 443 -13.51 3.47 23.63
N THR A 444 -13.92 4.22 22.62
CA THR A 444 -15.12 5.04 22.61
C THR A 444 -15.87 4.86 21.28
N PRO A 445 -17.13 5.33 21.16
CA PRO A 445 -17.85 5.29 19.89
C PRO A 445 -17.21 6.07 18.74
N TRP A 446 -16.24 6.94 19.00
CA TRP A 446 -15.49 7.68 17.98
C TRP A 446 -14.07 7.12 17.74
N GLY A 447 -13.56 6.22 18.58
CA GLY A 447 -12.24 5.63 18.40
C GLY A 447 -11.61 5.16 19.72
N GLY A 448 -10.41 5.66 20.05
CA GLY A 448 -9.76 5.34 21.31
C GLY A 448 -8.62 6.30 21.68
N TYR A 449 -8.17 6.22 22.93
CA TYR A 449 -7.04 7.01 23.40
C TYR A 449 -6.25 6.28 24.49
N ALA A 450 -4.95 6.55 24.55
CA ALA A 450 -4.06 6.15 25.62
C ALA A 450 -3.22 7.35 26.07
N LEU A 451 -3.49 7.84 27.28
CA LEU A 451 -2.85 9.05 27.81
C LEU A 451 -1.45 8.78 28.35
N GLU A 452 -0.63 9.82 28.46
CA GLU A 452 0.66 9.77 29.15
C GLU A 452 0.44 9.42 30.65
N PRO A 453 1.24 8.53 31.26
CA PRO A 453 2.39 7.79 30.74
C PRO A 453 2.02 6.34 30.32
N PHE A 454 0.84 6.11 29.78
CA PHE A 454 0.31 4.77 29.49
C PHE A 454 0.40 4.35 28.02
N SER A 455 0.98 5.16 27.14
CA SER A 455 1.25 4.75 25.76
C SER A 455 2.64 4.07 25.63
N VAL A 456 3.71 4.86 25.60
CA VAL A 456 5.12 4.46 25.59
C VAL A 456 5.85 5.14 26.74
N ASN A 457 6.82 4.46 27.34
CA ASN A 457 7.72 5.05 28.32
C ASN A 457 9.15 4.97 27.85
N GLU A 458 9.82 6.12 27.80
CA GLU A 458 11.26 6.20 27.68
C GLU A 458 11.92 5.83 29.01
N LEU A 459 13.05 5.15 28.93
CA LEU A 459 13.90 4.68 30.01
C LEU A 459 15.31 5.29 29.84
N LEU A 460 16.22 4.97 30.76
CA LEU A 460 17.64 5.27 30.59
C LEU A 460 18.20 4.58 29.33
N ASP A 461 19.32 5.10 28.82
CA ASP A 461 20.04 4.60 27.63
C ASP A 461 19.19 4.54 26.34
N GLU A 462 18.32 5.54 26.14
CA GLU A 462 17.46 5.70 24.95
C GLU A 462 16.52 4.52 24.66
N GLN A 463 16.28 3.65 25.66
CA GLN A 463 15.34 2.56 25.54
C GLN A 463 13.90 3.05 25.75
N ALA A 464 12.95 2.41 25.09
CA ALA A 464 11.53 2.66 25.30
C ALA A 464 10.77 1.35 25.52
N ARG A 465 9.58 1.41 26.13
CA ARG A 465 8.68 0.27 26.33
C ARG A 465 7.25 0.68 26.07
N TRP A 466 6.51 -0.15 25.35
CA TRP A 466 5.07 -0.03 25.25
C TRP A 466 4.40 -0.41 26.57
N VAL A 467 3.54 0.47 27.07
CA VAL A 467 2.65 0.16 28.21
C VAL A 467 1.35 -0.45 27.69
N ILE A 468 0.81 0.03 26.57
CA ILE A 468 -0.31 -0.64 25.86
C ILE A 468 0.20 -1.68 24.85
N ASP A 469 -0.57 -2.73 24.55
CA ASP A 469 -0.33 -3.57 23.37
C ASP A 469 -0.74 -2.76 22.12
N PRO A 470 0.22 -2.29 21.28
CA PRO A 470 -0.12 -1.42 20.17
C PRO A 470 -0.94 -2.15 19.09
N PHE A 471 -0.76 -3.47 18.93
CA PHE A 471 -1.52 -4.24 17.94
C PHE A 471 -2.99 -4.35 18.35
N ALA A 472 -3.24 -4.64 19.63
CA ALA A 472 -4.61 -4.70 20.16
C ALA A 472 -5.26 -3.30 20.21
N PHE A 473 -4.50 -2.28 20.61
CA PHE A 473 -5.00 -0.91 20.71
C PHE A 473 -5.40 -0.35 19.34
N PHE A 474 -4.50 -0.36 18.34
CA PHE A 474 -4.85 0.12 17.00
C PHE A 474 -5.94 -0.74 16.35
N GLY A 475 -5.89 -2.06 16.56
CA GLY A 475 -6.91 -3.01 16.13
C GLY A 475 -8.32 -2.57 16.54
N LYS A 476 -8.51 -2.28 17.82
CA LYS A 476 -9.80 -1.85 18.38
C LYS A 476 -10.13 -0.39 18.09
N ALA A 477 -9.21 0.54 18.36
CA ALA A 477 -9.45 1.98 18.24
C ALA A 477 -9.80 2.40 16.80
N LEU A 478 -9.12 1.82 15.80
CA LEU A 478 -9.33 2.12 14.39
C LEU A 478 -10.29 1.13 13.70
N ARG A 479 -10.83 0.15 14.44
CA ARG A 479 -11.76 -0.87 13.95
C ARG A 479 -11.19 -1.68 12.79
N ILE A 480 -9.92 -2.05 12.93
CA ILE A 480 -9.21 -2.89 11.97
C ILE A 480 -9.63 -4.34 12.22
N VAL A 481 -10.43 -4.91 11.32
CA VAL A 481 -11.00 -6.26 11.48
C VAL A 481 -10.83 -7.09 10.21
N GLY A 482 -10.15 -8.22 10.34
CA GLY A 482 -10.28 -9.38 9.45
C GLY A 482 -9.98 -9.17 7.96
N LEU A 483 -9.25 -8.11 7.60
CA LEU A 483 -8.81 -7.87 6.24
C LEU A 483 -7.54 -8.68 5.93
N PRO A 484 -7.37 -9.21 4.70
CA PRO A 484 -6.10 -9.75 4.27
C PRO A 484 -5.01 -8.67 4.34
N ALA A 485 -4.01 -8.90 5.19
CA ALA A 485 -2.88 -8.00 5.37
C ALA A 485 -1.74 -8.43 4.44
N PRO A 486 -1.28 -7.58 3.49
CA PRO A 486 -0.12 -7.92 2.67
C PRO A 486 1.15 -8.02 3.54
N ASP A 487 2.02 -8.99 3.24
CA ASP A 487 3.15 -9.36 4.09
C ASP A 487 4.48 -9.33 3.33
N VAL A 488 5.42 -8.50 3.79
CA VAL A 488 6.74 -8.33 3.17
C VAL A 488 7.83 -9.20 3.83
N THR A 489 7.45 -10.12 4.71
CA THR A 489 8.39 -10.94 5.50
C THR A 489 8.51 -12.36 4.98
N THR A 490 7.53 -12.80 4.19
CA THR A 490 7.31 -14.18 3.76
C THR A 490 6.98 -14.21 2.27
N GLU A 491 7.43 -15.24 1.58
CA GLU A 491 6.93 -15.60 0.25
C GLU A 491 6.81 -17.12 0.15
N ASN A 492 5.74 -17.60 -0.47
CA ASN A 492 5.46 -19.03 -0.65
C ASN A 492 5.62 -19.83 0.66
N GLY A 493 5.27 -19.22 1.79
CA GLY A 493 5.17 -19.87 3.09
C GLY A 493 6.46 -20.00 3.88
N VAL A 494 7.57 -19.47 3.37
CA VAL A 494 8.84 -19.39 4.12
C VAL A 494 9.29 -17.94 4.28
N ARG A 495 10.04 -17.68 5.35
CA ARG A 495 10.57 -16.34 5.64
C ARG A 495 11.55 -15.91 4.54
N LEU A 496 11.50 -14.64 4.17
CA LEU A 496 12.46 -14.05 3.22
C LEU A 496 13.84 -13.91 3.87
N LEU A 497 14.87 -14.12 3.06
CA LEU A 497 16.27 -13.81 3.35
C LEU A 497 16.79 -12.82 2.31
N LEU A 498 17.44 -11.76 2.77
CA LEU A 498 18.18 -10.82 1.94
C LEU A 498 19.54 -10.51 2.56
N ALA A 499 20.54 -10.29 1.71
CA ALA A 499 21.85 -9.83 2.12
C ALA A 499 22.23 -8.57 1.33
N HIS A 500 22.69 -7.54 2.05
CA HIS A 500 23.30 -6.37 1.41
C HIS A 500 24.53 -5.91 2.17
N ILE A 501 25.46 -5.36 1.41
CA ILE A 501 26.79 -5.02 1.85
C ILE A 501 27.05 -3.56 1.47
N ASP A 502 27.30 -2.73 2.47
CA ASP A 502 27.79 -1.37 2.28
C ASP A 502 29.31 -1.39 2.04
N ALA A 503 29.80 -0.50 1.18
CA ALA A 503 31.16 -0.61 0.65
C ALA A 503 32.26 -0.28 1.69
N ASP A 504 31.92 0.23 2.86
CA ASP A 504 32.86 0.72 3.85
C ASP A 504 33.95 -0.32 4.18
N GLY A 505 35.20 0.15 4.18
CA GLY A 505 36.37 -0.70 4.37
C GLY A 505 36.76 -1.54 3.15
N PHE A 506 36.32 -1.19 1.94
CA PHE A 506 36.70 -1.84 0.69
C PHE A 506 38.22 -2.04 0.56
N GLU A 507 38.95 -0.95 0.80
CA GLU A 507 40.41 -0.82 0.70
C GLU A 507 41.16 -1.33 1.94
N SER A 508 40.44 -1.74 2.99
CA SER A 508 41.06 -2.23 4.22
C SER A 508 41.76 -3.56 4.01
N MET A 509 42.90 -3.77 4.66
CA MET A 509 43.62 -5.05 4.65
C MET A 509 43.11 -5.98 5.74
N VAL A 510 43.13 -7.30 5.48
CA VAL A 510 42.88 -8.29 6.54
C VAL A 510 44.02 -8.22 7.57
N GLU A 511 43.66 -8.14 8.84
CA GLU A 511 44.56 -8.00 9.98
C GLU A 511 45.25 -9.32 10.34
N ARG A 512 46.06 -9.84 9.40
CA ARG A 512 47.01 -10.94 9.62
C ARG A 512 48.23 -10.75 8.71
N PRO A 513 49.42 -11.26 9.08
CA PRO A 513 50.59 -11.17 8.22
C PRO A 513 50.31 -11.71 6.81
N GLY A 514 50.56 -10.90 5.79
CA GLY A 514 50.28 -11.25 4.39
C GLY A 514 48.80 -11.36 4.02
N GLY A 515 47.89 -10.79 4.83
CA GLY A 515 46.46 -10.76 4.55
C GLY A 515 46.14 -10.06 3.23
N PRO A 516 45.11 -10.51 2.48
CA PRO A 516 44.67 -9.83 1.27
C PRO A 516 43.85 -8.57 1.62
N LEU A 517 43.33 -7.87 0.60
CA LEU A 517 42.27 -6.88 0.80
C LEU A 517 41.02 -7.51 1.40
N GLY A 518 40.27 -6.72 2.17
CA GLY A 518 38.97 -7.09 2.75
C GLY A 518 37.99 -7.52 1.67
N VAL A 519 37.89 -6.78 0.55
CA VAL A 519 37.03 -7.17 -0.58
C VAL A 519 37.40 -8.53 -1.18
N THR A 520 38.70 -8.85 -1.23
CA THR A 520 39.17 -10.16 -1.72
C THR A 520 38.80 -11.26 -0.73
N GLU A 521 39.04 -11.07 0.57
CA GLU A 521 38.65 -12.05 1.60
C GLU A 521 37.12 -12.26 1.61
N LEU A 522 36.34 -11.19 1.47
CA LEU A 522 34.88 -11.21 1.39
C LEU A 522 34.41 -12.04 0.19
N ARG A 523 34.98 -11.80 -0.98
CA ARG A 523 34.66 -12.53 -2.21
C ARG A 523 34.93 -14.02 -2.06
N GLU A 524 36.11 -14.38 -1.57
CA GLU A 524 36.56 -15.78 -1.50
C GLU A 524 35.91 -16.56 -0.35
N ARG A 525 35.76 -15.96 0.83
CA ARG A 525 35.29 -16.65 2.04
C ARG A 525 33.78 -16.62 2.22
N ILE A 526 33.11 -15.56 1.79
CA ILE A 526 31.68 -15.36 2.04
C ILE A 526 30.90 -15.51 0.74
N LEU A 527 31.13 -14.65 -0.25
CA LEU A 527 30.28 -14.59 -1.45
C LEU A 527 30.36 -15.88 -2.29
N LYS A 528 31.55 -16.46 -2.48
CA LYS A 528 31.71 -17.73 -3.21
C LYS A 528 31.29 -18.97 -2.40
N LYS A 529 31.29 -18.88 -1.07
CA LYS A 529 30.88 -19.96 -0.16
C LYS A 529 29.35 -20.08 -0.12
N TYR A 530 28.64 -18.98 0.15
CA TYR A 530 27.20 -19.01 0.43
C TYR A 530 26.32 -18.86 -0.81
N ARG A 531 26.78 -18.13 -1.83
CA ARG A 531 26.13 -18.02 -3.15
C ARG A 531 24.65 -17.61 -3.15
N ILE A 532 24.20 -16.84 -2.16
CA ILE A 532 22.84 -16.30 -2.12
C ILE A 532 22.74 -14.94 -2.82
N PRO A 533 21.55 -14.55 -3.32
CA PRO A 533 21.29 -13.21 -3.81
C PRO A 533 21.76 -12.15 -2.81
N THR A 534 22.72 -11.33 -3.23
CA THR A 534 23.38 -10.33 -2.40
C THR A 534 23.52 -9.03 -3.18
N THR A 535 23.26 -7.90 -2.53
CA THR A 535 23.41 -6.56 -3.12
C THR A 535 24.65 -5.91 -2.54
N TYR A 536 25.68 -5.69 -3.36
CA TYR A 536 26.91 -5.04 -2.92
C TYR A 536 27.00 -3.65 -3.52
N SER A 537 27.18 -2.63 -2.66
CA SER A 537 27.38 -1.26 -3.11
C SER A 537 28.84 -0.84 -3.15
N ILE A 538 29.11 0.31 -3.80
CA ILE A 538 30.46 0.88 -3.95
C ILE A 538 30.42 2.38 -3.68
N ILE A 539 31.41 2.87 -2.92
CA ILE A 539 31.74 4.30 -2.82
C ILE A 539 32.62 4.64 -4.02
N THR A 540 32.09 5.37 -4.98
CA THR A 540 32.75 5.52 -6.29
C THR A 540 33.99 6.41 -6.24
N SER A 541 34.11 7.33 -5.26
CA SER A 541 35.36 8.08 -5.02
C SER A 541 36.51 7.21 -4.51
N THR A 542 36.28 5.99 -4.02
CA THR A 542 37.38 5.10 -3.61
C THR A 542 37.98 4.40 -4.84
N LEU A 543 37.22 4.26 -5.93
CA LEU A 543 37.60 3.54 -7.14
C LEU A 543 37.83 4.44 -8.37
N GLY A 544 37.53 5.73 -8.27
CA GLY A 544 37.60 6.70 -9.36
C GLY A 544 38.94 7.43 -9.47
N ASP A 545 39.26 7.92 -10.67
CA ASP A 545 40.53 8.64 -10.94
C ASP A 545 40.56 10.06 -10.33
N ARG A 546 39.41 10.58 -9.88
CA ARG A 546 39.27 11.84 -9.12
C ARG A 546 38.94 11.60 -7.64
N GLY A 547 39.32 10.43 -7.15
CA GLY A 547 38.96 9.89 -5.85
C GLY A 547 39.94 10.18 -4.71
N VAL A 548 39.67 9.56 -3.54
CA VAL A 548 40.52 9.67 -2.34
C VAL A 548 41.88 8.97 -2.54
N VAL A 549 41.92 7.86 -3.30
CA VAL A 549 43.14 7.05 -3.52
C VAL A 549 43.36 6.81 -5.02
N GLN A 550 44.02 7.74 -5.71
CA GLN A 550 44.16 7.72 -7.17
C GLN A 550 45.16 6.67 -7.69
N ASN A 551 46.25 6.43 -6.97
CA ASN A 551 47.33 5.53 -7.41
C ASN A 551 46.96 4.03 -7.39
N GLN A 552 45.95 3.65 -6.62
CA GLN A 552 45.48 2.25 -6.49
C GLN A 552 44.08 2.04 -7.10
N ALA A 553 43.46 3.09 -7.64
CA ALA A 553 42.10 3.05 -8.19
C ALA A 553 41.91 1.92 -9.22
N GLN A 554 42.87 1.72 -10.13
CA GLN A 554 42.77 0.65 -11.13
C GLN A 554 42.79 -0.75 -10.51
N PHE A 555 43.56 -0.95 -9.44
CA PHE A 555 43.60 -2.22 -8.71
C PHE A 555 42.26 -2.50 -8.02
N TYR A 556 41.70 -1.50 -7.34
CA TYR A 556 40.38 -1.60 -6.70
C TYR A 556 39.24 -1.83 -7.69
N ARG A 557 39.28 -1.17 -8.86
CA ARG A 557 38.32 -1.44 -9.95
C ARG A 557 38.38 -2.88 -10.42
N ASN A 558 39.56 -3.49 -10.50
CA ASN A 558 39.70 -4.88 -10.89
C ASN A 558 39.09 -5.82 -9.84
N GLU A 559 39.32 -5.59 -8.56
CA GLU A 559 38.69 -6.38 -7.49
C GLU A 559 37.16 -6.25 -7.49
N ALA A 560 36.63 -5.04 -7.67
CA ALA A 560 35.18 -4.81 -7.77
C ALA A 560 34.55 -5.54 -8.97
N ARG A 561 35.21 -5.53 -10.13
CA ARG A 561 34.76 -6.29 -11.32
C ARG A 561 34.66 -7.78 -11.03
N GLU A 562 35.63 -8.35 -10.32
CA GLU A 562 35.59 -9.77 -9.95
C GLU A 562 34.42 -10.10 -9.00
N VAL A 563 34.05 -9.18 -8.09
CA VAL A 563 32.85 -9.34 -7.28
C VAL A 563 31.58 -9.27 -8.15
N PHE A 564 31.46 -8.28 -9.03
CA PHE A 564 30.28 -8.12 -9.88
C PHE A 564 30.14 -9.15 -11.00
N LYS A 565 31.19 -9.91 -11.32
CA LYS A 565 31.10 -11.11 -12.17
C LYS A 565 30.27 -12.23 -11.55
N LEU A 566 30.15 -12.30 -10.21
CA LEU A 566 29.38 -13.34 -9.54
C LEU A 566 27.88 -13.21 -9.88
N PRO A 567 27.19 -14.29 -10.33
CA PRO A 567 25.81 -14.18 -10.81
C PRO A 567 24.78 -13.92 -9.69
N TRP A 568 25.10 -14.29 -8.45
CA TRP A 568 24.28 -14.03 -7.26
C TRP A 568 24.59 -12.67 -6.61
N VAL A 569 25.43 -11.82 -7.22
CA VAL A 569 25.69 -10.45 -6.75
C VAL A 569 25.04 -9.44 -7.70
N GLU A 570 24.15 -8.61 -7.16
CA GLU A 570 23.63 -7.41 -7.83
C GLU A 570 24.36 -6.15 -7.33
N ALA A 571 24.36 -5.11 -8.16
CA ALA A 571 25.09 -3.88 -7.87
C ALA A 571 24.20 -2.82 -7.22
N GLY A 572 24.71 -2.22 -6.15
CA GLY A 572 24.21 -0.98 -5.56
C GLY A 572 25.23 0.16 -5.71
N SER A 573 24.79 1.40 -5.53
CA SER A 573 25.66 2.55 -5.30
C SER A 573 25.65 2.91 -3.82
N HIS A 574 26.83 3.15 -3.25
CA HIS A 574 27.00 3.76 -1.93
C HIS A 574 27.50 5.19 -2.09
N THR A 575 27.00 5.85 -3.14
CA THR A 575 27.24 7.23 -3.53
C THR A 575 28.63 7.51 -4.11
N PHE A 576 28.90 8.78 -4.40
CA PHE A 576 30.21 9.24 -4.81
C PHE A 576 31.10 9.49 -3.61
N SER A 577 30.69 10.36 -2.70
CA SER A 577 31.56 10.87 -1.64
C SER A 577 31.37 10.24 -0.26
N HIS A 578 30.41 9.33 -0.14
CA HIS A 578 29.92 8.82 1.15
C HIS A 578 29.49 9.96 2.09
N PRO A 579 28.37 10.63 1.81
CA PRO A 579 27.80 11.59 2.75
C PRO A 579 27.57 10.94 4.13
N PHE A 580 28.17 11.51 5.16
CA PHE A 580 27.93 11.15 6.56
C PHE A 580 26.58 11.67 7.05
N TYR A 581 26.10 12.77 6.49
CA TYR A 581 24.74 13.25 6.67
C TYR A 581 24.18 13.86 5.39
N TRP A 582 22.90 13.60 5.13
CA TRP A 582 22.27 14.00 3.87
C TRP A 582 21.64 15.38 3.94
N GLN A 583 20.95 15.69 5.04
CA GLN A 583 20.29 16.98 5.24
C GLN A 583 21.20 17.89 6.04
N ASP A 584 21.42 19.12 5.56
CA ASP A 584 22.33 20.06 6.21
C ASP A 584 21.63 20.82 7.36
N THR A 585 21.26 20.09 8.41
CA THR A 585 20.56 20.59 9.61
C THR A 585 21.44 20.47 10.85
N GLU A 586 21.16 21.25 11.90
CA GLU A 586 21.87 21.12 13.18
C GLU A 586 21.79 19.70 13.74
N GLN A 587 20.60 19.09 13.72
CA GLN A 587 20.38 17.71 14.19
C GLN A 587 21.23 16.70 13.42
N ALA A 588 21.34 16.83 12.09
CA ALA A 588 22.09 15.89 11.25
C ALA A 588 23.62 16.08 11.35
N ARG A 589 24.10 17.29 11.67
CA ARG A 589 25.54 17.57 11.87
C ARG A 589 26.07 17.02 13.20
N GLN A 590 25.20 16.62 14.12
CA GLN A 590 25.62 16.12 15.43
C GLN A 590 26.50 14.87 15.28
N GLY A 591 27.71 14.92 15.84
CA GLY A 591 28.66 13.81 15.80
C GLY A 591 29.54 13.74 14.54
N TYR A 592 29.46 14.71 13.62
CA TYR A 592 30.27 14.72 12.40
C TYR A 592 31.07 16.02 12.22
N ASP A 593 32.37 15.88 11.97
CA ASP A 593 33.28 17.02 11.71
C ASP A 593 33.25 17.48 10.24
N ALA A 594 32.74 16.64 9.34
CA ALA A 594 32.62 16.90 7.92
C ALA A 594 31.36 16.24 7.34
N ARG A 595 30.92 16.69 6.17
CA ARG A 595 29.72 16.14 5.51
C ARG A 595 29.99 14.85 4.74
N TYR A 596 31.18 14.68 4.19
CA TYR A 596 31.55 13.57 3.31
C TYR A 596 33.08 13.38 3.31
N LEU A 597 33.58 12.34 2.63
CA LEU A 597 35.02 12.05 2.54
C LEU A 597 35.83 13.21 1.94
N PRO A 598 37.09 13.43 2.34
CA PRO A 598 37.88 14.59 1.92
C PRO A 598 38.38 14.48 0.47
N ILE A 599 37.48 14.69 -0.50
CA ILE A 599 37.75 14.56 -1.93
C ILE A 599 38.23 15.90 -2.51
N PRO A 600 39.42 15.96 -3.14
CA PRO A 600 39.96 17.20 -3.68
C PRO A 600 39.04 17.89 -4.70
N GLY A 601 38.71 19.16 -4.46
CA GLY A 601 37.92 19.99 -5.38
C GLY A 601 36.44 19.64 -5.44
N TYR A 602 35.92 18.81 -4.53
CA TYR A 602 34.52 18.40 -4.50
C TYR A 602 33.69 19.19 -3.48
N SER A 603 32.50 19.61 -3.91
CA SER A 603 31.41 20.11 -3.07
C SER A 603 30.19 19.22 -3.26
N PHE A 604 29.45 18.93 -2.19
CA PHE A 604 28.27 18.05 -2.24
C PHE A 604 27.30 18.41 -3.39
N ASP A 605 27.03 17.44 -4.26
CA ASP A 605 26.12 17.54 -5.39
C ASP A 605 25.33 16.24 -5.56
N LEU A 606 24.00 16.32 -5.50
CA LEU A 606 23.11 15.16 -5.66
C LEU A 606 23.29 14.42 -6.99
N THR A 607 23.67 15.13 -8.05
CA THR A 607 23.93 14.53 -9.38
C THR A 607 25.15 13.62 -9.30
N ALA A 608 26.24 14.11 -8.70
CA ALA A 608 27.44 13.33 -8.47
C ALA A 608 27.14 12.13 -7.55
N GLU A 609 26.39 12.35 -6.47
CA GLU A 609 26.11 11.30 -5.48
C GLU A 609 25.21 10.18 -6.01
N ILE A 610 24.23 10.48 -6.86
CA ILE A 610 23.14 9.54 -7.17
C ILE A 610 23.23 9.02 -8.62
N PRO A 611 22.85 9.77 -9.67
CA PRO A 611 22.88 9.24 -11.02
C PRO A 611 24.30 8.99 -11.52
N ASP A 612 25.26 9.90 -11.29
CA ASP A 612 26.62 9.75 -11.83
C ASP A 612 27.40 8.60 -11.16
N SER A 613 27.19 8.38 -9.86
CA SER A 613 27.78 7.25 -9.14
C SER A 613 27.25 5.92 -9.68
N ALA A 614 25.94 5.80 -9.92
CA ALA A 614 25.35 4.62 -10.53
C ALA A 614 25.86 4.39 -11.96
N ASP A 615 26.00 5.47 -12.73
CA ASP A 615 26.55 5.45 -14.09
C ASP A 615 28.01 5.02 -14.14
N PHE A 616 28.82 5.50 -13.19
CA PHE A 616 30.21 5.07 -13.05
C PHE A 616 30.29 3.55 -12.85
N ILE A 617 29.47 3.00 -11.94
CA ILE A 617 29.41 1.56 -11.68
C ILE A 617 28.99 0.81 -12.95
N ASN A 618 27.92 1.24 -13.60
CA ASN A 618 27.41 0.64 -14.84
C ASN A 618 28.47 0.59 -15.95
N LYS A 619 29.19 1.69 -16.17
CA LYS A 619 30.16 1.83 -17.27
C LYS A 619 31.48 1.13 -16.98
N ASN A 620 31.94 1.13 -15.73
CA ASN A 620 33.31 0.76 -15.41
C ASN A 620 33.46 -0.57 -14.67
N LEU A 621 32.43 -1.02 -13.95
CA LEU A 621 32.53 -2.14 -13.00
C LEU A 621 31.67 -3.35 -13.38
N LEU A 622 30.54 -3.14 -14.05
CA LEU A 622 29.59 -4.22 -14.34
C LEU A 622 29.87 -4.94 -15.66
N PRO A 623 29.67 -6.27 -15.73
CA PRO A 623 29.66 -6.98 -17.00
C PRO A 623 28.43 -6.58 -17.85
N PRO A 624 28.47 -6.77 -19.18
CA PRO A 624 27.33 -6.51 -20.04
C PRO A 624 26.04 -7.19 -19.56
N GLY A 625 24.93 -6.47 -19.59
CA GLY A 625 23.61 -6.95 -19.16
C GLY A 625 23.31 -6.77 -17.66
N LYS A 626 24.30 -6.43 -16.83
CA LYS A 626 24.06 -5.99 -15.44
C LYS A 626 23.92 -4.47 -15.38
N LYS A 627 23.13 -4.00 -14.41
CA LYS A 627 22.96 -2.57 -14.08
C LYS A 627 22.83 -2.39 -12.57
N THR A 628 23.25 -1.24 -12.08
CA THR A 628 22.99 -0.78 -10.71
C THR A 628 21.48 -0.75 -10.46
N LYS A 629 21.05 -1.31 -9.33
CA LYS A 629 19.63 -1.49 -8.98
C LYS A 629 19.18 -0.63 -7.82
N LEU A 630 20.09 -0.37 -6.88
CA LEU A 630 19.79 0.28 -5.62
C LEU A 630 20.79 1.39 -5.31
N LEU A 631 20.31 2.45 -4.68
CA LEU A 631 21.12 3.33 -3.84
C LEU A 631 21.02 2.81 -2.39
N GLN A 632 22.16 2.55 -1.77
CA GLN A 632 22.27 2.23 -0.34
C GLN A 632 22.68 3.52 0.36
N TRP A 633 21.80 4.10 1.19
CA TRP A 633 22.07 5.39 1.83
C TRP A 633 23.28 5.27 2.78
N SER A 634 24.24 6.19 2.65
CA SER A 634 25.41 6.31 3.53
C SER A 634 25.10 7.15 4.78
N GLY A 635 25.98 7.05 5.77
CA GLY A 635 25.97 7.94 6.94
C GLY A 635 24.72 7.80 7.81
N ASP A 636 24.11 8.93 8.17
CA ASP A 636 22.88 9.03 8.95
C ASP A 636 21.66 8.36 8.29
N CYS A 637 21.78 7.97 7.02
CA CYS A 637 20.72 7.36 6.22
C CYS A 637 19.40 8.15 6.24
N THR A 638 19.46 9.48 6.33
CA THR A 638 18.27 10.34 6.46
C THR A 638 18.17 11.31 5.27
N PRO A 639 17.96 10.80 4.04
CA PRO A 639 17.85 11.63 2.84
C PRO A 639 16.67 12.59 2.89
N GLY A 640 16.85 13.76 2.27
CA GLY A 640 15.78 14.71 2.00
C GLY A 640 14.88 14.27 0.84
N PRO A 641 13.72 14.94 0.63
CA PRO A 641 12.80 14.64 -0.46
C PRO A 641 13.42 14.76 -1.87
N ASP A 642 14.35 15.69 -2.06
CA ASP A 642 15.09 15.93 -3.29
C ASP A 642 16.04 14.78 -3.65
N ALA A 643 16.78 14.26 -2.68
CA ALA A 643 17.64 13.08 -2.86
C ALA A 643 16.80 11.82 -3.19
N LEU A 644 15.66 11.63 -2.52
CA LEU A 644 14.73 10.55 -2.84
C LEU A 644 14.18 10.69 -4.28
N ALA A 645 13.74 11.89 -4.66
CA ALA A 645 13.26 12.18 -6.01
C ALA A 645 14.32 11.86 -7.07
N ALA A 646 15.55 12.34 -6.87
CA ALA A 646 16.68 12.08 -7.77
C ALA A 646 16.98 10.58 -7.91
N THR A 647 16.86 9.82 -6.83
CA THR A 647 17.09 8.36 -6.83
C THR A 647 16.06 7.63 -7.68
N TYR A 648 14.77 7.95 -7.50
CA TYR A 648 13.71 7.36 -8.31
C TYR A 648 13.79 7.80 -9.78
N ALA A 649 14.15 9.06 -10.05
CA ALA A 649 14.36 9.57 -11.40
C ALA A 649 15.52 8.86 -12.11
N ALA A 650 16.56 8.45 -11.39
CA ALA A 650 17.65 7.62 -11.90
C ALA A 650 17.26 6.15 -12.14
N GLY A 651 16.01 5.76 -11.86
CA GLY A 651 15.52 4.38 -12.02
C GLY A 651 16.06 3.41 -10.96
N LEU A 652 16.52 3.93 -9.82
CA LEU A 652 17.06 3.15 -8.70
C LEU A 652 16.00 2.97 -7.62
N GLY A 653 15.97 1.79 -7.00
CA GLY A 653 15.38 1.66 -5.66
C GLY A 653 16.31 2.23 -4.61
N ASN A 654 15.84 2.35 -3.36
CA ASN A 654 16.68 2.83 -2.26
C ASN A 654 16.48 1.94 -1.02
N ILE A 655 17.53 1.81 -0.19
CA ILE A 655 17.47 1.11 1.10
C ILE A 655 18.50 1.71 2.08
N ASN A 656 18.39 1.35 3.35
CA ASN A 656 19.12 1.82 4.54
C ASN A 656 18.30 2.85 5.34
N GLY A 657 18.75 3.08 6.58
CA GLY A 657 17.96 3.74 7.61
C GLY A 657 17.09 2.77 8.41
N GLY A 658 16.27 3.32 9.30
CA GLY A 658 15.61 2.54 10.34
C GLY A 658 16.59 2.07 11.43
N TYR A 659 16.02 1.54 12.52
CA TYR A 659 16.77 1.13 13.70
C TYR A 659 16.13 -0.10 14.36
N THR A 660 16.18 -1.25 13.67
CA THR A 660 15.78 -2.54 14.28
C THR A 660 16.97 -3.16 15.01
N LEU A 661 16.94 -3.12 16.34
CA LEU A 661 17.98 -3.65 17.26
C LEU A 661 17.34 -4.30 18.51
N ILE A 662 16.27 -5.06 18.31
CA ILE A 662 15.67 -5.85 19.39
C ILE A 662 16.60 -7.02 19.75
N THR A 663 16.95 -7.15 21.02
CA THR A 663 17.88 -8.20 21.51
C THR A 663 17.32 -8.83 22.79
N ARG A 664 17.91 -9.91 23.29
CA ARG A 664 17.49 -10.54 24.56
C ARG A 664 17.68 -9.60 25.75
N SER A 665 18.68 -8.71 25.70
CA SER A 665 18.92 -7.68 26.73
C SER A 665 18.00 -6.45 26.60
N ASN A 666 17.45 -6.20 25.41
CA ASN A 666 16.48 -5.15 25.14
C ASN A 666 15.33 -5.70 24.28
N LYS A 667 14.49 -6.53 24.90
CA LYS A 667 13.38 -7.23 24.23
C LYS A 667 12.16 -6.32 24.14
N SER A 668 12.22 -5.32 23.27
CA SER A 668 11.16 -4.33 23.08
C SER A 668 10.79 -4.15 21.60
N ILE A 669 9.48 -4.13 21.33
CA ILE A 669 8.85 -3.80 20.05
C ILE A 669 9.15 -2.35 19.65
N THR A 670 9.43 -1.45 20.61
CA THR A 670 9.91 -0.09 20.31
C THR A 670 11.28 -0.06 19.64
N SER A 671 12.04 -1.17 19.67
CA SER A 671 13.33 -1.34 19.00
C SER A 671 13.21 -2.06 17.66
N VAL A 672 12.02 -2.06 17.06
CA VAL A 672 11.74 -2.61 15.72
C VAL A 672 11.18 -1.50 14.83
N ALA A 673 11.94 -1.12 13.80
CA ALA A 673 11.58 -0.02 12.92
C ALA A 673 10.42 -0.37 11.96
N PRO A 674 9.71 0.62 11.37
CA PRO A 674 8.72 0.37 10.31
C PRO A 674 9.37 -0.09 9.00
N LEU A 675 8.56 -0.26 7.94
CA LEU A 675 9.07 -0.62 6.61
C LEU A 675 9.83 0.52 5.91
N GLY A 676 9.57 1.75 6.32
CA GLY A 676 10.11 2.96 5.70
C GLY A 676 9.39 4.22 6.16
N VAL A 677 9.64 5.32 5.46
CA VAL A 677 9.03 6.63 5.71
C VAL A 677 8.72 7.34 4.39
N SER A 678 7.58 8.03 4.32
CA SER A 678 7.24 8.86 3.16
C SER A 678 7.75 10.29 3.36
N LYS A 679 8.41 10.86 2.36
CA LYS A 679 8.92 12.24 2.36
C LYS A 679 8.70 12.88 1.00
N GLY A 680 7.94 13.98 0.96
CA GLY A 680 7.69 14.76 -0.27
C GLY A 680 7.14 13.93 -1.46
N GLY A 681 6.26 12.96 -1.18
CA GLY A 681 5.69 12.08 -2.21
C GLY A 681 6.54 10.85 -2.58
N TRP A 682 7.74 10.72 -2.02
CA TRP A 682 8.64 9.58 -2.23
C TRP A 682 8.76 8.71 -0.99
N PHE A 683 9.13 7.45 -1.18
CA PHE A 683 9.24 6.49 -0.08
C PHE A 683 10.71 6.09 0.14
N GLN A 684 11.21 6.28 1.36
CA GLN A 684 12.47 5.71 1.78
C GLN A 684 12.21 4.32 2.36
N VAL A 685 12.81 3.27 1.80
CA VAL A 685 12.70 1.91 2.35
C VAL A 685 13.79 1.69 3.40
N PHE A 686 13.42 1.22 4.59
CA PHE A 686 14.39 0.91 5.64
C PHE A 686 14.97 -0.49 5.51
N ALA A 687 16.21 -0.64 5.95
CA ALA A 687 16.80 -1.96 6.15
C ALA A 687 15.99 -2.72 7.22
N PRO A 688 15.63 -4.00 7.00
CA PRO A 688 14.89 -4.76 8.00
C PRO A 688 15.57 -4.86 9.36
N ASN A 689 16.89 -5.03 9.38
CA ASN A 689 17.73 -5.21 10.57
C ASN A 689 18.98 -4.32 10.47
N LYS A 690 19.56 -3.91 11.61
CA LYS A 690 20.81 -3.13 11.62
C LYS A 690 22.04 -3.94 11.20
N ASN A 691 23.04 -3.24 10.68
CA ASN A 691 24.35 -3.79 10.33
C ASN A 691 25.21 -4.08 11.56
N GLU A 692 26.38 -4.71 11.34
CA GLU A 692 27.35 -5.09 12.36
C GLU A 692 27.90 -3.93 13.17
N ASN A 693 27.94 -2.74 12.59
CA ASN A 693 28.53 -1.55 13.20
C ASN A 693 27.93 -1.29 14.60
N VAL A 694 26.60 -1.38 14.70
CA VAL A 694 25.85 -1.14 15.93
C VAL A 694 26.06 -2.24 16.98
N TYR A 695 26.35 -3.47 16.55
CA TYR A 695 26.63 -4.60 17.47
C TYR A 695 28.08 -4.64 17.94
N THR A 696 28.96 -3.82 17.36
CA THR A 696 30.40 -3.80 17.60
C THR A 696 30.89 -2.44 18.12
N ASN A 697 29.98 -1.60 18.60
CA ASN A 697 30.25 -0.25 19.10
C ASN A 697 31.03 0.60 18.09
N GLU A 698 30.47 0.81 16.90
CA GLU A 698 31.13 1.58 15.85
C GLU A 698 32.47 0.97 15.42
N TRP A 699 32.51 -0.36 15.32
CA TRP A 699 33.72 -1.14 15.03
C TRP A 699 34.88 -0.91 16.03
N THR A 700 34.58 -0.60 17.30
CA THR A 700 35.58 -0.52 18.39
C THR A 700 35.65 -1.79 19.25
N GLY A 701 34.75 -2.74 19.02
CA GLY A 701 34.70 -4.05 19.65
C GLY A 701 33.55 -4.18 20.66
N PRO A 702 33.16 -5.41 21.03
CA PRO A 702 33.75 -6.68 20.63
C PRO A 702 33.43 -7.04 19.16
N PHE A 703 34.47 -7.34 18.35
CA PHE A 703 34.34 -7.58 16.91
C PHE A 703 33.51 -8.82 16.53
N TYR A 704 33.24 -9.70 17.49
CA TYR A 704 32.35 -10.84 17.32
C TYR A 704 30.87 -10.51 17.59
N GLY A 705 30.55 -9.26 17.97
CA GLY A 705 29.25 -8.84 18.47
C GLY A 705 28.10 -9.04 17.47
N TYR A 706 28.39 -9.04 16.17
CA TYR A 706 27.36 -9.22 15.13
C TYR A 706 26.59 -10.53 15.24
N ARG A 707 27.13 -11.57 15.88
CA ARG A 707 26.39 -12.82 16.17
C ARG A 707 25.05 -12.58 16.87
N ARG A 708 24.94 -11.48 17.63
CA ARG A 708 23.71 -11.11 18.34
C ARG A 708 22.57 -10.71 17.43
N VAL A 709 22.81 -10.45 16.14
CA VAL A 709 21.75 -10.26 15.14
C VAL A 709 20.83 -11.50 15.04
N ILE A 710 21.33 -12.69 15.38
CA ILE A 710 20.52 -13.91 15.48
C ILE A 710 19.40 -13.73 16.53
N GLU A 711 19.68 -13.07 17.66
CA GLU A 711 18.65 -12.73 18.65
C GLU A 711 17.55 -11.86 18.02
N THR A 712 17.95 -10.87 17.21
CA THR A 712 17.02 -10.00 16.46
C THR A 712 16.16 -10.82 15.50
N PHE A 713 16.76 -11.76 14.78
CA PHE A 713 16.03 -12.62 13.83
C PHE A 713 15.00 -13.50 14.53
N GLU A 714 15.34 -14.09 15.69
CA GLU A 714 14.42 -14.90 16.49
C GLU A 714 13.26 -14.06 17.05
N LEU A 715 13.58 -12.91 17.65
CA LEU A 715 12.60 -12.03 18.33
C LEU A 715 11.67 -11.31 17.36
N THR A 716 12.06 -11.17 16.09
CA THR A 716 11.22 -10.63 15.02
C THR A 716 10.48 -11.70 14.22
N ASP A 717 10.57 -12.98 14.60
CA ASP A 717 9.80 -14.08 13.99
C ASP A 717 8.64 -14.56 14.87
N THR A 718 8.82 -14.56 16.19
CA THR A 718 7.85 -15.10 17.16
C THR A 718 7.71 -14.16 18.38
N PRO A 719 6.47 -13.91 18.88
CA PRO A 719 5.20 -14.51 18.47
C PRO A 719 4.61 -13.95 17.17
N ARG A 720 5.19 -12.87 16.64
CA ARG A 720 4.77 -12.24 15.39
C ARG A 720 5.97 -12.13 14.46
N ARG A 721 5.81 -12.54 13.21
CA ARG A 721 6.82 -12.29 12.19
C ARG A 721 6.71 -10.84 11.73
N LEU A 722 7.65 -10.01 12.19
CA LEU A 722 7.71 -8.57 11.95
C LEU A 722 8.71 -8.20 10.86
N LYS A 723 9.75 -9.01 10.67
CA LYS A 723 10.86 -8.72 9.73
C LYS A 723 11.29 -9.96 8.95
N PRO A 724 11.75 -9.81 7.71
CA PRO A 724 12.55 -10.86 7.05
C PRO A 724 13.90 -11.04 7.76
N ILE A 725 14.64 -12.10 7.41
CA ILE A 725 16.05 -12.24 7.78
C ILE A 725 16.85 -11.30 6.88
N ASN A 726 17.60 -10.38 7.47
CA ASN A 726 18.46 -9.48 6.71
C ASN A 726 19.88 -9.50 7.26
N ILE A 727 20.80 -10.04 6.46
CA ILE A 727 22.24 -10.03 6.74
C ILE A 727 22.80 -8.74 6.12
N TYR A 728 22.83 -7.68 6.92
CA TYR A 728 23.35 -6.36 6.55
C TYR A 728 24.70 -6.14 7.23
N TYR A 729 25.75 -5.81 6.48
CA TYR A 729 27.08 -5.55 7.02
C TYR A 729 27.95 -4.74 6.04
N HIS A 730 29.19 -4.43 6.40
CA HIS A 730 30.16 -3.72 5.57
C HIS A 730 31.36 -4.60 5.21
N THR A 731 32.18 -4.17 4.24
CA THR A 731 33.36 -4.93 3.79
C THR A 731 34.37 -5.14 4.91
N TYR A 732 34.53 -4.18 5.83
CA TYR A 732 35.44 -4.35 6.97
C TYR A 732 35.09 -5.52 7.89
N SER A 733 33.87 -6.08 7.85
CA SER A 733 33.46 -7.23 8.66
C SER A 733 34.42 -8.43 8.57
N VAL A 734 35.10 -8.61 7.44
CA VAL A 734 36.02 -9.73 7.20
C VAL A 734 37.49 -9.42 7.48
N THR A 735 37.84 -8.16 7.81
CA THR A 735 39.25 -7.77 8.04
C THR A 735 39.80 -8.36 9.33
N LYS A 736 38.93 -8.56 10.33
CA LYS A 736 39.26 -9.20 11.60
C LYS A 736 38.69 -10.61 11.66
N GLU A 737 39.49 -11.57 12.11
CA GLU A 737 39.11 -12.98 12.20
C GLU A 737 37.84 -13.20 13.05
N ALA A 738 37.68 -12.44 14.14
CA ALA A 738 36.50 -12.51 15.00
C ALA A 738 35.22 -12.03 14.29
N GLY A 739 35.31 -10.96 13.50
CA GLY A 739 34.20 -10.44 12.69
C GLY A 739 33.81 -11.42 11.58
N ARG A 740 34.82 -11.94 10.85
CA ARG A 740 34.63 -12.95 9.80
C ARG A 740 33.90 -14.19 10.31
N ARG A 741 34.31 -14.72 11.47
CA ARG A 741 33.66 -15.89 12.08
C ARG A 741 32.23 -15.59 12.55
N ALA A 742 31.99 -14.42 13.13
CA ALA A 742 30.63 -14.03 13.52
C ALA A 742 29.72 -13.91 12.29
N LEU A 743 30.23 -13.38 11.17
CA LEU A 743 29.50 -13.31 9.91
C LEU A 743 29.18 -14.72 9.36
N GLU A 744 30.16 -15.63 9.34
CA GLU A 744 29.93 -17.03 8.94
C GLU A 744 28.86 -17.71 9.79
N GLU A 745 28.88 -17.51 11.11
CA GLU A 745 27.88 -18.04 12.05
C GLU A 745 26.47 -17.52 11.72
N VAL A 746 26.35 -16.23 11.39
CA VAL A 746 25.07 -15.60 10.99
C VAL A 746 24.55 -16.19 9.68
N TYR A 747 25.40 -16.36 8.66
CA TYR A 747 25.01 -16.99 7.40
C TYR A 747 24.61 -18.46 7.59
N ASP A 748 25.40 -19.23 8.35
CA ASP A 748 25.14 -20.64 8.61
C ASP A 748 23.79 -20.81 9.35
N TRP A 749 23.52 -19.97 10.36
CA TRP A 749 22.24 -19.95 11.07
C TRP A 749 21.07 -19.62 10.15
N ALA A 750 21.21 -18.58 9.30
CA ALA A 750 20.14 -18.11 8.42
C ALA A 750 19.76 -19.17 7.38
N LEU A 751 20.74 -19.81 6.74
CA LEU A 751 20.50 -20.83 5.71
C LEU A 751 19.93 -22.12 6.29
N ALA A 752 20.25 -22.46 7.54
CA ALA A 752 19.66 -23.60 8.24
C ALA A 752 18.12 -23.49 8.39
N GLN A 753 17.57 -22.27 8.31
CA GLN A 753 16.10 -22.04 8.34
C GLN A 753 15.40 -22.37 7.01
N GLN A 754 16.15 -22.73 5.94
CA GLN A 754 15.64 -22.86 4.57
C GLN A 754 14.77 -21.68 4.09
N PRO A 755 15.25 -20.43 4.17
CA PRO A 755 14.47 -19.26 3.80
C PRO A 755 14.33 -19.12 2.27
N HIS A 756 13.42 -18.26 1.83
CA HIS A 756 13.37 -17.79 0.45
C HIS A 756 14.38 -16.65 0.28
N ALA A 757 15.54 -16.94 -0.30
CA ALA A 757 16.55 -15.93 -0.58
C ALA A 757 16.18 -15.09 -1.82
N ALA A 758 16.19 -13.77 -1.68
CA ALA A 758 15.87 -12.82 -2.73
C ALA A 758 16.89 -11.68 -2.78
N PHE A 759 17.06 -11.06 -3.94
CA PHE A 759 17.87 -9.85 -4.05
C PHE A 759 17.28 -8.74 -3.19
N THR A 760 18.12 -7.85 -2.64
CA THR A 760 17.61 -6.73 -1.83
C THR A 760 16.70 -5.82 -2.65
N SER A 761 16.96 -5.69 -3.96
CA SER A 761 16.07 -4.96 -4.87
C SER A 761 14.68 -5.58 -5.00
N ASP A 762 14.55 -6.91 -4.92
CA ASP A 762 13.25 -7.59 -4.88
C ASP A 762 12.49 -7.28 -3.58
N TYR A 763 13.18 -7.23 -2.43
CA TYR A 763 12.57 -6.79 -1.17
C TYR A 763 12.10 -5.33 -1.22
N VAL A 764 12.93 -4.41 -1.76
CA VAL A 764 12.56 -3.01 -1.95
C VAL A 764 11.30 -2.91 -2.80
N ASN A 765 11.22 -3.65 -3.91
CA ASN A 765 10.03 -3.70 -4.75
C ASN A 765 8.80 -4.23 -3.99
N LYS A 766 8.94 -5.25 -3.15
CA LYS A 766 7.86 -5.77 -2.29
C LYS A 766 7.34 -4.73 -1.30
N VAL A 767 8.21 -3.92 -0.70
CA VAL A 767 7.81 -2.83 0.19
C VAL A 767 7.06 -1.73 -0.58
N LEU A 768 7.54 -1.35 -1.76
CA LEU A 768 6.82 -0.39 -2.60
C LEU A 768 5.47 -0.94 -3.08
N ASP A 769 5.39 -2.24 -3.34
CA ASP A 769 4.16 -2.89 -3.74
C ASP A 769 3.20 -3.12 -2.56
N PHE A 770 3.70 -3.27 -1.32
CA PHE A 770 2.88 -3.19 -0.10
C PHE A 770 2.12 -1.87 -0.03
N ASN A 771 2.80 -0.78 -0.40
CA ASN A 771 2.21 0.56 -0.45
C ASN A 771 1.17 0.73 -1.57
N ARG A 772 1.25 -0.08 -2.63
CA ARG A 772 0.35 0.01 -3.80
C ARG A 772 -0.73 -1.06 -3.80
N THR A 773 -0.64 -2.04 -2.90
CA THR A 773 -1.57 -3.17 -2.89
C THR A 773 -2.96 -2.72 -2.47
N VAL A 774 -3.92 -2.88 -3.36
CA VAL A 774 -5.32 -2.62 -3.09
C VAL A 774 -5.99 -3.91 -2.65
N VAL A 775 -6.76 -3.82 -1.58
CA VAL A 775 -7.65 -4.89 -1.11
C VAL A 775 -9.06 -4.36 -1.20
N ALA A 776 -9.91 -5.04 -1.98
CA ALA A 776 -11.28 -4.63 -2.22
C ALA A 776 -12.24 -5.80 -2.03
N ARG A 777 -13.43 -5.52 -1.51
CA ARG A 777 -14.50 -6.51 -1.46
C ARG A 777 -15.05 -6.71 -2.87
N SER A 778 -15.22 -7.96 -3.27
CA SER A 778 -15.87 -8.33 -4.53
C SER A 778 -16.74 -9.55 -4.27
N GLY A 779 -18.06 -9.39 -4.38
CA GLY A 779 -19.01 -10.44 -4.01
C GLY A 779 -18.82 -10.91 -2.55
N VAL A 780 -18.49 -12.20 -2.38
CA VAL A 780 -18.28 -12.83 -1.06
C VAL A 780 -16.80 -12.96 -0.69
N GLY A 781 -15.89 -12.48 -1.54
CA GLY A 781 -14.44 -12.58 -1.34
C GLY A 781 -13.73 -11.24 -1.46
N TRP A 782 -12.41 -11.34 -1.59
CA TRP A 782 -11.48 -10.21 -1.68
C TRP A 782 -10.81 -10.21 -3.03
N LEU A 783 -10.86 -9.08 -3.73
CA LEU A 783 -10.01 -8.76 -4.87
C LEU A 783 -8.72 -8.10 -4.34
N ILE A 784 -7.58 -8.62 -4.77
CA ILE A 784 -6.26 -8.07 -4.45
C ILE A 784 -5.61 -7.66 -5.77
N ARG A 785 -5.16 -6.41 -5.86
CA ARG A 785 -4.46 -5.87 -7.03
C ARG A 785 -3.22 -5.10 -6.62
N ASN A 786 -2.11 -5.34 -7.30
CA ASN A 786 -0.83 -4.67 -7.10
C ASN A 786 0.05 -4.81 -8.36
N LYS A 787 1.31 -4.39 -8.30
CA LYS A 787 2.26 -4.49 -9.43
C LYS A 787 2.69 -5.95 -9.71
N GLY A 788 2.55 -6.84 -8.72
CA GLY A 788 2.86 -8.26 -8.83
C GLY A 788 4.19 -8.67 -8.18
N ASP A 789 4.83 -7.76 -7.46
CA ASP A 789 6.07 -8.01 -6.72
C ASP A 789 5.76 -8.62 -5.33
N LEU A 790 4.71 -8.13 -4.66
CA LEU A 790 4.24 -8.64 -3.37
C LEU A 790 3.18 -9.74 -3.55
N ARG A 791 3.51 -10.96 -3.15
CA ARG A 791 2.73 -12.18 -3.45
C ARG A 791 2.29 -12.95 -2.21
N GLN A 792 2.21 -12.26 -1.08
CA GLN A 792 1.92 -12.88 0.19
C GLN A 792 0.92 -12.03 0.97
N LEU A 793 -0.13 -12.69 1.47
CA LEU A 793 -1.09 -12.12 2.41
C LEU A 793 -1.05 -12.89 3.72
N ARG A 794 -1.57 -12.27 4.77
CA ARG A 794 -1.70 -12.82 6.11
C ARG A 794 -3.11 -12.58 6.66
N LEU A 795 -3.66 -13.58 7.32
CA LEU A 795 -4.96 -13.55 7.99
C LEU A 795 -4.85 -14.31 9.33
N PRO A 796 -5.53 -13.88 10.40
CA PRO A 796 -5.68 -14.71 11.59
C PRO A 796 -6.26 -16.09 11.24
N ILE A 797 -5.73 -17.17 11.84
CA ILE A 797 -6.18 -18.55 11.57
C ILE A 797 -7.68 -18.75 11.84
N SER A 798 -8.25 -17.96 12.74
CA SER A 798 -9.65 -17.97 13.16
C SER A 798 -10.64 -17.56 12.07
N ILE A 799 -10.18 -16.90 11.00
CA ILE A 799 -11.06 -16.41 9.91
C ILE A 799 -11.44 -17.54 8.94
N GLY A 800 -10.62 -18.60 8.84
CA GLY A 800 -10.85 -19.73 7.94
C GLY A 800 -9.81 -19.85 6.82
N TYR A 801 -9.97 -20.88 6.00
CA TYR A 801 -9.04 -21.33 4.97
C TYR A 801 -9.35 -20.69 3.61
N PRO A 802 -8.37 -20.55 2.69
CA PRO A 802 -8.67 -20.20 1.32
C PRO A 802 -9.50 -21.30 0.64
N ASP A 803 -10.64 -20.95 0.06
CA ASP A 803 -11.35 -21.83 -0.87
C ASP A 803 -10.59 -21.82 -2.20
N LEU A 804 -9.74 -22.82 -2.42
CA LEU A 804 -8.85 -22.87 -3.59
C LEU A 804 -9.58 -23.15 -4.92
N ILE A 805 -10.84 -23.60 -4.87
CA ILE A 805 -11.67 -23.80 -6.06
C ILE A 805 -12.36 -22.49 -6.44
N ALA A 806 -12.91 -21.78 -5.45
CA ALA A 806 -13.58 -20.49 -5.67
C ALA A 806 -12.61 -19.31 -5.80
N SER A 807 -11.34 -19.48 -5.40
CA SER A 807 -10.30 -18.46 -5.49
C SER A 807 -9.58 -18.49 -6.85
N ARG A 808 -9.07 -17.33 -7.30
CA ARG A 808 -8.26 -17.19 -8.51
C ARG A 808 -6.85 -16.72 -8.13
N ASN A 809 -5.83 -17.36 -8.73
CA ASN A 809 -4.42 -17.04 -8.54
C ASN A 809 -3.93 -17.19 -7.07
N VAL A 810 -4.54 -18.12 -6.32
CA VAL A 810 -4.13 -18.51 -4.97
C VAL A 810 -3.53 -19.92 -5.03
N LEU A 811 -2.27 -20.06 -4.60
CA LEU A 811 -1.50 -21.30 -4.75
C LEU A 811 -1.70 -22.25 -3.58
N GLY A 812 -1.85 -21.69 -2.39
CA GLY A 812 -1.97 -22.42 -1.15
C GLY A 812 -1.72 -21.51 0.05
N PHE A 813 -1.38 -22.13 1.17
CA PHE A 813 -1.10 -21.43 2.40
C PHE A 813 -0.20 -22.26 3.33
N SER A 814 0.38 -21.56 4.29
CA SER A 814 1.04 -22.09 5.48
C SER A 814 0.49 -21.42 6.73
N GLU A 815 0.81 -21.99 7.88
CA GLU A 815 0.46 -21.44 9.19
C GLU A 815 1.75 -21.16 9.96
N HIS A 816 1.82 -20.01 10.62
CA HIS A 816 2.92 -19.62 11.50
C HIS A 816 2.33 -18.84 12.67
N ASN A 817 2.47 -19.38 13.89
CA ASN A 817 1.81 -18.90 15.10
C ASN A 817 0.28 -18.79 14.90
N ASP A 818 -0.32 -17.64 15.20
CA ASP A 818 -1.76 -17.38 15.08
C ASP A 818 -2.19 -16.90 13.68
N GLN A 819 -1.30 -17.00 12.69
CA GLN A 819 -1.48 -16.44 11.35
C GLN A 819 -1.42 -17.50 10.25
N ARG A 820 -2.31 -17.34 9.28
CA ARG A 820 -2.34 -18.07 8.01
C ARG A 820 -1.77 -17.19 6.90
N TYR A 821 -0.74 -17.69 6.25
CA TYR A 821 -0.01 -17.03 5.17
C TYR A 821 -0.54 -17.55 3.83
N ILE A 822 -1.27 -16.72 3.07
CA ILE A 822 -1.86 -17.06 1.77
C ILE A 822 -0.90 -16.72 0.61
N HIS A 823 -0.55 -17.70 -0.21
CA HIS A 823 0.40 -17.54 -1.32
C HIS A 823 -0.33 -17.14 -2.60
N LEU A 824 0.05 -16.00 -3.18
CA LEU A 824 -0.50 -15.48 -4.42
C LEU A 824 0.42 -15.80 -5.59
N GLY A 825 -0.16 -15.96 -6.77
CA GLY A 825 0.62 -16.21 -7.98
C GLY A 825 1.15 -14.93 -8.62
N PRO A 826 1.98 -15.08 -9.67
CA PRO A 826 2.44 -13.95 -10.46
C PRO A 826 1.28 -13.22 -11.16
N GLY A 827 1.51 -11.98 -11.60
CA GLY A 827 0.59 -11.22 -12.45
C GLY A 827 -0.21 -10.10 -11.78
N GLY A 828 -0.02 -9.86 -10.48
CA GLY A 828 -0.52 -8.65 -9.80
C GLY A 828 -2.02 -8.62 -9.51
N GLU A 829 -2.74 -9.73 -9.73
CA GLU A 829 -4.15 -9.85 -9.36
C GLU A 829 -4.45 -11.23 -8.73
N ALA A 830 -5.22 -11.24 -7.66
CA ALA A 830 -5.79 -12.45 -7.08
C ALA A 830 -7.22 -12.20 -6.58
N TYR A 831 -8.04 -13.25 -6.59
CA TYR A 831 -9.34 -13.26 -5.91
C TYR A 831 -9.30 -14.32 -4.81
N LEU A 832 -9.53 -13.92 -3.57
CA LEU A 832 -9.49 -14.77 -2.39
C LEU A 832 -10.89 -14.90 -1.79
N GLN A 833 -11.44 -16.11 -1.87
CA GLN A 833 -12.63 -16.50 -1.11
C GLN A 833 -12.22 -17.40 0.05
N LEU A 834 -12.89 -17.27 1.18
CA LEU A 834 -12.59 -18.04 2.39
C LEU A 834 -13.68 -19.09 2.66
N SER A 835 -13.27 -20.19 3.28
CA SER A 835 -14.10 -21.30 3.74
C SER A 835 -13.78 -21.64 5.19
N LYS A 836 -14.74 -22.20 5.92
CA LYS A 836 -14.50 -22.73 7.27
C LYS A 836 -13.74 -24.06 7.27
N ALA A 837 -13.85 -24.83 6.19
CA ALA A 837 -13.21 -26.13 6.06
C ALA A 837 -11.86 -26.01 5.33
N PRO A 838 -10.86 -26.84 5.66
CA PRO A 838 -9.60 -26.88 4.92
C PRO A 838 -9.82 -27.35 3.46
N PRO A 839 -8.92 -27.00 2.52
CA PRO A 839 -9.10 -27.38 1.11
C PRO A 839 -9.10 -28.88 0.90
N ALA A 840 -10.03 -29.38 0.09
CA ALA A 840 -10.12 -30.78 -0.32
C ALA A 840 -9.23 -31.12 -1.53
N ILE A 841 -8.56 -30.13 -2.11
CA ILE A 841 -7.60 -30.30 -3.21
C ILE A 841 -6.17 -30.02 -2.73
N PRO A 842 -5.13 -30.51 -3.42
CA PRO A 842 -3.74 -30.23 -3.08
C PRO A 842 -3.38 -28.74 -3.18
N TRP A 843 -2.51 -28.28 -2.29
CA TRP A 843 -2.04 -26.89 -2.28
C TRP A 843 -0.54 -26.79 -2.01
N LEU A 844 0.06 -25.67 -2.42
CA LEU A 844 1.46 -25.37 -2.09
C LEU A 844 1.53 -24.93 -0.62
N ALA A 845 2.19 -25.72 0.23
CA ALA A 845 2.35 -25.42 1.65
C ALA A 845 3.59 -24.56 1.91
N SER A 846 4.73 -24.88 1.28
CA SER A 846 5.94 -24.07 1.40
C SER A 846 6.88 -24.26 0.20
N LEU A 847 7.58 -23.19 -0.22
CA LEU A 847 8.60 -23.23 -1.27
C LEU A 847 9.65 -22.12 -1.10
N PRO A 848 10.94 -22.44 -0.82
CA PRO A 848 12.03 -21.46 -0.78
C PRO A 848 12.56 -21.07 -2.16
N ALA A 849 11.65 -20.76 -3.09
CA ALA A 849 11.97 -20.39 -4.47
C ALA A 849 10.94 -19.40 -5.02
N ARG A 850 11.34 -18.65 -6.05
CA ARG A 850 10.46 -17.73 -6.78
C ARG A 850 9.61 -18.52 -7.77
N ILE A 851 8.33 -18.19 -7.84
CA ILE A 851 7.40 -18.78 -8.82
C ILE A 851 7.27 -17.81 -9.99
N GLU A 852 7.70 -18.22 -11.17
CA GLU A 852 7.62 -17.42 -12.39
C GLU A 852 6.27 -17.59 -13.09
N GLN A 853 5.73 -18.81 -13.06
CA GLN A 853 4.44 -19.14 -13.66
C GLN A 853 3.69 -20.14 -12.78
N PHE A 854 2.37 -20.00 -12.75
CA PHE A 854 1.47 -20.90 -12.02
C PHE A 854 0.22 -21.15 -12.84
N LYS A 855 -0.20 -22.41 -12.88
CA LYS A 855 -1.49 -22.83 -13.44
C LYS A 855 -2.07 -23.95 -12.60
N ARG A 856 -3.33 -23.81 -12.18
CA ARG A 856 -4.11 -24.89 -11.58
C ARG A 856 -4.62 -25.80 -12.69
N THR A 857 -4.47 -27.12 -12.54
CA THR A 857 -5.08 -28.11 -13.45
C THR A 857 -6.27 -28.77 -12.77
N SER A 858 -7.05 -29.58 -13.50
CA SER A 858 -8.19 -30.32 -12.94
C SER A 858 -7.78 -31.35 -11.88
N ASP A 859 -6.53 -31.82 -11.95
CA ASP A 859 -5.97 -32.91 -11.17
C ASP A 859 -4.72 -32.49 -10.37
N GLY A 860 -4.41 -31.19 -10.28
CA GLY A 860 -3.20 -30.73 -9.61
C GLY A 860 -2.77 -29.30 -9.97
N MET A 861 -1.47 -29.11 -10.22
CA MET A 861 -0.92 -27.80 -10.60
C MET A 861 0.41 -27.88 -11.34
N GLU A 862 0.68 -26.88 -12.16
CA GLU A 862 1.92 -26.63 -12.88
C GLU A 862 2.59 -25.36 -12.35
N LEU A 863 3.90 -25.44 -12.13
CA LEU A 863 4.74 -24.37 -11.62
C LEU A 863 6.01 -24.25 -12.46
N THR A 864 6.36 -23.03 -12.86
CA THR A 864 7.74 -22.71 -13.28
C THR A 864 8.38 -21.94 -12.14
N LEU A 865 9.52 -22.40 -11.63
CA LEU A 865 10.17 -21.81 -10.46
C LEU A 865 11.66 -21.58 -10.68
N THR A 866 12.20 -20.57 -9.99
CA THR A 866 13.62 -20.24 -9.92
C THR A 866 14.07 -20.30 -8.46
N ALA A 867 14.91 -21.28 -8.14
CA ALA A 867 15.51 -21.46 -6.81
C ALA A 867 16.94 -20.91 -6.81
N HIS A 868 17.25 -20.02 -5.87
CA HIS A 868 18.61 -19.48 -5.71
C HIS A 868 19.51 -20.37 -4.83
N GLN A 869 18.92 -21.31 -4.11
CA GLN A 869 19.60 -22.24 -3.22
C GLN A 869 18.83 -23.56 -3.17
N ASP A 870 19.47 -24.58 -2.62
CA ASP A 870 18.82 -25.86 -2.36
C ASP A 870 17.78 -25.69 -1.24
N GLY A 871 16.71 -26.49 -1.31
CA GLY A 871 15.62 -26.43 -0.34
C GLY A 871 14.61 -27.54 -0.55
N THR A 872 13.42 -27.37 0.04
CA THR A 872 12.35 -28.37 -0.02
C THR A 872 11.04 -27.73 -0.43
N ILE A 873 10.41 -28.25 -1.49
CA ILE A 873 9.03 -27.91 -1.84
C ILE A 873 8.08 -28.83 -1.08
N ARG A 874 7.01 -28.26 -0.49
CA ARG A 874 6.01 -29.01 0.28
C ARG A 874 4.60 -28.73 -0.21
N PHE A 875 3.81 -29.79 -0.31
CA PHE A 875 2.39 -29.74 -0.68
C PHE A 875 1.52 -30.34 0.41
N GLY A 876 0.42 -29.67 0.74
CA GLY A 876 -0.62 -30.20 1.61
C GLY A 876 -1.70 -30.93 0.82
N ASN A 877 -2.35 -31.91 1.46
CA ASN A 877 -3.40 -32.76 0.87
C ASN A 877 -3.02 -33.32 -0.51
N ALA A 878 -1.77 -33.79 -0.62
CA ALA A 878 -1.19 -34.35 -1.83
C ALA A 878 -0.99 -35.88 -1.72
N ALA A 879 -1.78 -36.54 -0.87
CA ALA A 879 -1.75 -37.99 -0.76
C ALA A 879 -2.24 -38.63 -2.06
N GLY A 880 -1.43 -39.50 -2.67
CA GLY A 880 -1.74 -40.10 -3.97
C GLY A 880 -1.25 -39.29 -5.18
N CYS A 881 -0.66 -38.12 -4.95
CA CYS A 881 -0.07 -37.32 -6.02
C CYS A 881 1.34 -37.79 -6.40
N ARG A 882 1.73 -37.51 -7.64
CA ARG A 882 3.09 -37.63 -8.17
C ARG A 882 3.62 -36.25 -8.49
N LEU A 883 4.87 -35.99 -8.14
CA LEU A 883 5.57 -34.77 -8.51
C LEU A 883 6.50 -35.08 -9.68
N LEU A 884 6.39 -34.31 -10.75
CA LEU A 884 7.20 -34.41 -11.95
C LEU A 884 8.05 -33.15 -12.09
N SER A 885 9.32 -33.28 -12.47
CA SER A 885 10.19 -32.19 -12.91
C SER A 885 10.55 -32.42 -14.36
N SER A 886 10.16 -31.51 -15.25
CA SER A 886 10.36 -31.63 -16.70
C SER A 886 9.93 -33.01 -17.24
N GLY A 887 8.78 -33.51 -16.77
CA GLY A 887 8.19 -34.80 -17.15
C GLY A 887 8.78 -36.04 -16.45
N LYS A 888 9.82 -35.90 -15.62
CA LYS A 888 10.43 -37.02 -14.88
C LYS A 888 9.97 -37.04 -13.42
N PRO A 889 9.64 -38.19 -12.82
CA PRO A 889 9.29 -38.27 -11.41
C PRO A 889 10.39 -37.74 -10.49
N LEU A 890 10.02 -36.89 -9.54
CA LEU A 890 10.88 -36.48 -8.43
C LEU A 890 10.69 -37.44 -7.24
N PRO A 891 11.76 -37.78 -6.51
CA PRO A 891 11.63 -38.50 -5.25
C PRO A 891 10.87 -37.63 -4.24
N VAL A 892 9.84 -38.22 -3.63
CA VAL A 892 9.00 -37.56 -2.63
C VAL A 892 9.07 -38.30 -1.30
N THR A 893 9.04 -37.54 -0.21
CA THR A 893 8.93 -38.05 1.16
C THR A 893 7.63 -37.56 1.80
N ARG A 894 7.17 -38.25 2.84
CA ARG A 894 6.05 -37.78 3.67
C ARG A 894 6.59 -37.16 4.94
N GLU A 895 6.22 -35.91 5.18
CA GLU A 895 6.51 -35.16 6.41
C GLU A 895 5.18 -34.88 7.12
N GLY A 896 4.74 -35.82 7.96
CA GLY A 896 3.40 -35.77 8.55
C GLY A 896 2.32 -35.82 7.46
N MET A 897 1.52 -34.75 7.35
CA MET A 897 0.48 -34.60 6.32
C MET A 897 0.97 -33.96 5.01
N LEU A 898 2.25 -33.61 4.92
CA LEU A 898 2.83 -32.94 3.76
C LEU A 898 3.56 -33.95 2.85
N LEU A 899 3.45 -33.72 1.54
CA LEU A 899 4.30 -34.33 0.52
C LEU A 899 5.47 -33.39 0.26
N ALA A 900 6.70 -33.85 0.49
CA ALA A 900 7.92 -33.05 0.35
C ALA A 900 8.81 -33.59 -0.77
N ALA A 901 9.52 -32.71 -1.46
CA ALA A 901 10.55 -33.07 -2.42
C ALA A 901 11.72 -32.08 -2.36
N PRO A 902 12.97 -32.55 -2.52
CA PRO A 902 14.11 -31.65 -2.62
C PRO A 902 14.05 -30.85 -3.93
N ILE A 903 14.47 -29.60 -3.85
CA ILE A 903 14.77 -28.76 -5.01
C ILE A 903 16.22 -28.29 -4.90
N THR A 904 16.91 -28.22 -6.02
CA THR A 904 18.27 -27.67 -6.10
C THR A 904 18.25 -26.26 -6.68
N SER A 905 19.32 -25.50 -6.55
CA SER A 905 19.43 -24.18 -7.20
C SER A 905 19.31 -24.30 -8.73
N GLY A 906 18.46 -23.48 -9.35
CA GLY A 906 18.20 -23.50 -10.80
C GLY A 906 16.76 -23.13 -11.17
N THR A 907 16.43 -23.29 -12.45
CA THR A 907 15.07 -23.08 -12.97
C THR A 907 14.45 -24.39 -13.40
N TYR A 908 13.21 -24.65 -12.96
CA TYR A 908 12.52 -25.93 -13.17
C TYR A 908 11.06 -25.72 -13.55
N ALA A 909 10.54 -26.65 -14.37
CA ALA A 909 9.10 -26.84 -14.55
C ALA A 909 8.68 -28.04 -13.69
N VAL A 910 7.81 -27.79 -12.71
CA VAL A 910 7.31 -28.78 -11.76
C VAL A 910 5.80 -28.97 -11.95
N THR A 911 5.37 -30.22 -12.05
CA THR A 911 3.95 -30.57 -12.17
C THR A 911 3.57 -31.52 -11.04
N LEU A 912 2.59 -31.14 -10.24
CA LEU A 912 1.93 -32.03 -9.29
C LEU A 912 0.69 -32.62 -9.97
N VAL A 913 0.62 -33.94 -10.06
CA VAL A 913 -0.50 -34.68 -10.68
C VAL A 913 -1.10 -35.64 -9.65
N CYS A 914 -2.39 -35.51 -9.37
CA CYS A 914 -3.12 -36.28 -8.38
C CYS A 914 -4.20 -37.14 -9.06
N ARG A 915 -4.55 -38.27 -8.43
CA ARG A 915 -5.50 -39.24 -8.99
C ARG A 915 -6.73 -39.36 -8.11
#